data_AF-A0A3D2GZ12-F1
#
_entry.id   AF-A0A3D2GZ12-F1
#
_cell.length_a   1.000
_cell.length_b   1.000
_cell.length_c   1.000
_cell.angle_alpha   90.00
_cell.angle_beta   90.00
_cell.angle_gamma   90.00
#
_symmetry.space_group_name_H-M   'P 1'
#
loop_
_entity.id
_entity.type
_entity.pdbx_description
1 polymer ?
#
loop_
_entity_poly.entity_id
_entity_poly.type
_entity_poly.pdbx_seq_one_letter_code
_entity_poly.pdbx_strand_id
1 'polypeptide(L)'
;MADYPVTPHTPALSEQEIIRRQKLQSLIDAGQNPYAVTHFDVTHHSKEITDNFESLEGKTVSLAGRMVSRRVMGKASFAHLLDAQGEMQIYVTRDDLGEDAYAAFKKDDLGDIIGVSGTVFCTKTGEASIHVKSLTLLCKSLKVLPEKFHGLVDTDLRYRQRYVDCIVNPEVRDTFRKRSRIIAAVREFLDGRGYLEVDTPVLHTVEIGASARPFRTFHNALGIPMFLRIETELYLKRLIVGGFERVYEVGRIFRNEGMDATHNPEFTSVETYQAYADYNEIMEMVEQLYEFVALKTLGTTDVTYQGQVIHLKAPWKRITMADSVKEACGEDWTTWQSDEEARAICDKRNVHVEKDATKGDCLAALFDEYVEANLIQPTFITDYPVEISPLAKRKPSNPALTERFEFFITGHEMGNAFTELNDPIDQRRRFEAQVEARKAQGINAEVDEDFVNALEYGMPPTGGLGFGLDRMVMLMTDSATIRDVLLFPTMKPLDSDKKAADAAQNAPEAAAPAEEAKAEVTPEPIDFSNVQIEPLFTDYVDFDTFSKSDFRAVKVKECEAVKKSKKLLKFVLDDGTGEDRVILSGIHEYYEPEELVGKTCIAITNLPPRKMMGIDSCGMLISAVHHENDEERLHLLMVDDHIPAGAKLY
;
A
#
# COMPACT_ATOMS: atom_id res chain seq x y z
N MET A 1 36.32 -21.67 -12.21
CA MET A 1 34.85 -21.71 -12.16
C MET A 1 34.46 -21.73 -10.69
N ALA A 2 33.77 -20.72 -10.21
CA ALA A 2 33.03 -20.82 -8.95
C ALA A 2 31.59 -21.12 -9.36
N ASP A 3 31.14 -22.36 -9.12
CA ASP A 3 29.75 -22.75 -9.30
C ASP A 3 28.90 -21.94 -8.32
N TYR A 4 28.17 -20.96 -8.83
CA TYR A 4 27.07 -20.38 -8.10
C TYR A 4 25.85 -21.29 -8.33
N PRO A 5 25.24 -21.85 -7.29
CA PRO A 5 24.08 -22.71 -7.44
C PRO A 5 22.94 -21.92 -8.10
N VAL A 6 22.52 -22.39 -9.28
CA VAL A 6 21.37 -21.84 -10.00
C VAL A 6 20.11 -22.31 -9.27
N THR A 7 19.42 -21.37 -8.61
CA THR A 7 18.10 -21.61 -8.00
C THR A 7 17.03 -21.89 -9.05
N PRO A 8 15.97 -22.68 -8.73
CA PRO A 8 15.06 -23.28 -9.72
C PRO A 8 14.09 -22.34 -10.46
N HIS A 9 14.16 -21.02 -10.25
CA HIS A 9 13.21 -20.05 -10.82
C HIS A 9 13.89 -18.87 -11.51
N THR A 10 14.93 -19.12 -12.30
CA THR A 10 15.50 -18.03 -13.11
C THR A 10 14.68 -17.90 -14.40
N PRO A 11 13.91 -16.82 -14.62
CA PRO A 11 13.25 -16.59 -15.89
C PRO A 11 14.28 -16.56 -17.04
N ALA A 12 13.86 -16.99 -18.23
CA ALA A 12 14.72 -16.99 -19.40
C ALA A 12 15.32 -15.59 -19.64
N LEU A 13 16.65 -15.52 -19.79
CA LEU A 13 17.35 -14.26 -20.01
C LEU A 13 17.00 -13.70 -21.39
N SER A 14 16.81 -12.39 -21.47
CA SER A 14 16.71 -11.69 -22.75
C SER A 14 18.03 -11.73 -23.53
N GLU A 15 17.97 -11.52 -24.84
CA GLU A 15 19.16 -11.45 -25.70
C GLU A 15 20.18 -10.41 -25.21
N GLN A 16 19.69 -9.23 -24.77
CA GLN A 16 20.54 -8.18 -24.22
C GLN A 16 21.21 -8.59 -22.89
N GLU A 17 20.51 -9.32 -22.03
CA GLU A 17 21.09 -9.85 -20.78
C GLU A 17 22.17 -10.90 -21.05
N ILE A 18 22.02 -11.71 -22.10
CA ILE A 18 23.03 -12.67 -22.56
C ILE A 18 24.26 -11.93 -23.08
N ILE A 19 24.08 -10.96 -23.97
CA ILE A 19 25.18 -10.16 -24.53
C ILE A 19 25.97 -9.44 -23.41
N ARG A 20 25.28 -8.82 -22.46
CA ARG A 20 25.91 -8.12 -21.32
C ARG A 20 26.74 -9.07 -20.44
N ARG A 21 26.30 -10.32 -20.27
CA ARG A 21 27.05 -11.36 -19.54
C ARG A 21 28.28 -11.84 -20.31
N GLN A 22 28.16 -12.00 -21.64
CA GLN A 22 29.32 -12.33 -22.48
C GLN A 22 30.38 -11.22 -22.46
N LYS A 23 29.95 -9.95 -22.46
CA LYS A 23 30.86 -8.81 -22.27
C LYS A 23 31.56 -8.86 -20.91
N LEU A 24 30.82 -9.13 -19.83
CA LEU A 24 31.41 -9.31 -18.50
C LEU A 24 32.44 -10.45 -18.48
N GLN A 25 32.12 -11.61 -19.06
CA GLN A 25 33.05 -12.74 -19.12
C GLN A 25 34.33 -12.35 -19.88
N SER A 26 34.20 -11.64 -21.00
CA SER A 26 35.34 -11.15 -21.77
C SER A 26 36.23 -10.19 -20.95
N LEU A 27 35.65 -9.35 -20.10
CA LEU A 27 36.40 -8.48 -19.18
C LEU A 27 37.15 -9.29 -18.13
N ILE A 28 36.51 -10.31 -17.55
CA ILE A 28 37.12 -11.20 -16.55
C ILE A 28 38.31 -11.96 -17.17
N ASP A 29 38.12 -12.54 -18.36
CA ASP A 29 39.16 -13.31 -19.07
C ASP A 29 40.36 -12.43 -19.45
N ALA A 30 40.13 -11.13 -19.67
CA ALA A 30 41.17 -10.14 -19.91
C ALA A 30 41.83 -9.60 -18.62
N GLY A 31 41.47 -10.11 -17.44
CA GLY A 31 41.99 -9.64 -16.15
C GLY A 31 41.44 -8.27 -15.71
N GLN A 32 40.34 -7.81 -16.32
CA GLN A 32 39.69 -6.51 -16.10
C GLN A 32 38.33 -6.68 -15.40
N ASN A 33 38.25 -7.57 -14.41
CA ASN A 33 36.99 -7.81 -13.69
C ASN A 33 36.54 -6.53 -12.95
N PRO A 34 35.43 -5.88 -13.35
CA PRO A 34 34.98 -4.66 -12.70
C PRO A 34 34.59 -4.89 -11.23
N TYR A 35 34.13 -6.10 -10.89
CA TYR A 35 33.76 -6.45 -9.51
C TYR A 35 34.95 -6.77 -8.59
N ALA A 36 36.19 -6.77 -9.12
CA ALA A 36 37.39 -6.82 -8.28
C ALA A 36 37.74 -5.43 -7.72
N VAL A 37 37.16 -4.35 -8.26
CA VAL A 37 37.34 -2.99 -7.75
C VAL A 37 36.54 -2.84 -6.47
N THR A 38 37.22 -2.65 -5.35
CA THR A 38 36.61 -2.48 -4.03
C THR A 38 36.51 -1.03 -3.59
N HIS A 39 37.22 -0.13 -4.26
CA HIS A 39 37.31 1.29 -3.91
C HIS A 39 37.53 2.16 -5.14
N PHE A 40 36.96 3.37 -5.13
CA PHE A 40 37.22 4.42 -6.11
C PHE A 40 37.17 5.78 -5.40
N ASP A 41 38.21 6.61 -5.56
CA ASP A 41 38.30 7.91 -4.90
C ASP A 41 37.37 8.92 -5.59
N VAL A 42 36.19 9.15 -5.00
CA VAL A 42 35.26 10.21 -5.40
C VAL A 42 35.59 11.48 -4.62
N THR A 43 35.74 12.60 -5.34
CA THR A 43 36.04 13.91 -4.74
C THR A 43 34.84 14.84 -4.71
N HIS A 44 33.92 14.70 -5.67
CA HIS A 44 32.77 15.59 -5.85
C HIS A 44 31.60 14.81 -6.45
N HIS A 45 30.40 15.27 -6.15
CA HIS A 45 29.16 14.89 -6.80
C HIS A 45 28.76 15.85 -7.93
N SER A 46 27.82 15.43 -8.76
CA SER A 46 27.30 16.20 -9.89
C SER A 46 26.89 17.63 -9.51
N LYS A 47 25.99 17.79 -8.52
CA LYS A 47 25.53 19.12 -8.10
C LYS A 47 26.62 19.96 -7.43
N GLU A 48 27.53 19.35 -6.68
CA GLU A 48 28.68 20.06 -6.12
C GLU A 48 29.54 20.70 -7.21
N ILE A 49 29.70 20.02 -8.36
CA ILE A 49 30.42 20.57 -9.51
C ILE A 49 29.61 21.68 -10.19
N THR A 50 28.31 21.46 -10.45
CA THR A 50 27.50 22.44 -11.19
C THR A 50 27.22 23.70 -10.38
N ASP A 51 26.92 23.55 -9.09
CA ASP A 51 26.56 24.66 -8.20
C ASP A 51 27.78 25.53 -7.84
N ASN A 52 29.00 24.96 -7.93
CA ASN A 52 30.27 25.65 -7.66
C ASN A 52 31.17 25.79 -8.89
N PHE A 53 30.58 25.78 -10.10
CA PHE A 53 31.30 25.72 -11.37
C PHE A 53 32.40 26.78 -11.49
N GLU A 54 32.11 28.04 -11.17
CA GLU A 54 33.08 29.16 -11.28
C GLU A 54 34.38 28.91 -10.50
N SER A 55 34.30 28.22 -9.37
CA SER A 55 35.45 27.89 -8.53
C SER A 55 36.19 26.62 -8.97
N LEU A 56 35.49 25.74 -9.67
CA LEU A 56 35.95 24.42 -10.07
C LEU A 56 36.39 24.35 -11.53
N GLU A 57 36.06 25.33 -12.37
CA GLU A 57 36.49 25.36 -13.76
C GLU A 57 38.02 25.27 -13.87
N GLY A 58 38.50 24.37 -14.73
CA GLY A 58 39.92 24.07 -14.89
C GLY A 58 40.54 23.23 -13.76
N LYS A 59 39.78 22.87 -12.71
CA LYS A 59 40.24 21.95 -11.65
C LYS A 59 40.00 20.50 -12.03
N THR A 60 40.87 19.63 -11.51
CA THR A 60 40.69 18.18 -11.64
C THR A 60 39.75 17.69 -10.56
N VAL A 61 38.75 16.92 -10.98
CA VAL A 61 37.78 16.26 -10.10
C VAL A 61 37.68 14.78 -10.47
N SER A 62 37.30 13.97 -9.49
CA SER A 62 36.93 12.56 -9.66
C SER A 62 35.48 12.35 -9.22
N LEU A 63 34.70 11.67 -10.06
CA LEU A 63 33.26 11.39 -9.87
C LEU A 63 32.96 9.95 -10.31
N ALA A 64 32.01 9.30 -9.65
CA ALA A 64 31.48 8.01 -10.07
C ALA A 64 29.96 8.06 -10.19
N GLY A 65 29.42 7.40 -11.21
CA GLY A 65 27.98 7.37 -11.44
C GLY A 65 27.56 6.36 -12.48
N ARG A 66 26.24 6.19 -12.61
CA ARG A 66 25.60 5.29 -13.57
C ARG A 66 25.50 5.96 -14.93
N MET A 67 26.02 5.34 -15.97
CA MET A 67 25.91 5.86 -17.33
C MET A 67 24.46 5.76 -17.82
N VAL A 68 23.77 6.90 -17.92
CA VAL A 68 22.35 6.98 -18.33
C VAL A 68 22.15 7.41 -19.78
N SER A 69 23.17 8.04 -20.38
CA SER A 69 23.18 8.32 -21.82
C SER A 69 24.60 8.28 -22.37
N ARG A 70 24.73 8.00 -23.67
CA ARG A 70 26.01 8.05 -24.38
C ARG A 70 25.79 8.37 -25.85
N ARG A 71 26.56 9.33 -26.38
CA ARG A 71 26.62 9.70 -27.79
C ARG A 71 28.05 9.58 -28.31
N VAL A 72 28.27 8.65 -29.23
CA VAL A 72 29.58 8.41 -29.85
C VAL A 72 29.73 9.26 -31.11
N MET A 73 30.85 9.97 -31.24
CA MET A 73 31.16 10.92 -32.32
C MET A 73 32.55 10.64 -32.90
N GLY A 74 32.75 9.41 -33.40
CA GLY A 74 34.06 8.97 -33.91
C GLY A 74 35.08 8.83 -32.78
N LYS A 75 36.06 9.75 -32.72
CA LYS A 75 37.15 9.76 -31.74
C LYS A 75 36.81 10.46 -30.42
N ALA A 76 35.61 11.03 -30.30
CA ALA A 76 35.12 11.62 -29.07
C ALA A 76 33.72 11.12 -28.75
N SER A 77 33.34 11.15 -27.49
CA SER A 77 32.01 10.78 -27.01
C SER A 77 31.57 11.71 -25.88
N PHE A 78 30.27 11.96 -25.80
CA PHE A 78 29.63 12.52 -24.62
C PHE A 78 28.82 11.45 -23.92
N ALA A 79 28.78 11.47 -22.59
CA ALA A 79 27.90 10.62 -21.80
C ALA A 79 27.42 11.39 -20.57
N HIS A 80 26.36 10.91 -19.94
CA HIS A 80 25.90 11.42 -18.65
C HIS A 80 26.01 10.35 -17.60
N LEU A 81 26.62 10.70 -16.47
CA LEU A 81 26.68 9.86 -15.28
C LEU A 81 25.69 10.37 -14.25
N LEU A 82 24.74 9.53 -13.86
CA LEU A 82 23.79 9.78 -12.78
C LEU A 82 24.39 9.33 -11.45
N ASP A 83 24.50 10.23 -10.49
CA ASP A 83 25.00 9.96 -9.14
C ASP A 83 23.96 10.24 -8.05
N ALA A 84 24.44 10.38 -6.81
CA ALA A 84 23.62 10.67 -5.65
C ALA A 84 22.94 12.05 -5.70
N GLN A 85 23.37 13.01 -6.52
CA GLN A 85 22.83 14.37 -6.52
C GLN A 85 22.18 14.77 -7.86
N GLY A 86 22.50 14.09 -8.96
CA GLY A 86 22.02 14.45 -10.29
C GLY A 86 22.83 13.82 -11.42
N GLU A 87 22.70 14.38 -12.62
CA GLU A 87 23.46 13.97 -13.80
C GLU A 87 24.68 14.88 -14.00
N MET A 88 25.82 14.30 -14.38
CA MET A 88 27.02 15.04 -14.79
C MET A 88 27.42 14.62 -16.20
N GLN A 89 27.58 15.59 -17.10
CA GLN A 89 28.09 15.35 -18.44
C GLN A 89 29.60 15.05 -18.38
N ILE A 90 30.02 14.02 -19.11
CA ILE A 90 31.42 13.67 -19.31
C ILE A 90 31.76 13.75 -20.80
N TYR A 91 32.94 14.29 -21.09
CA TYR A 91 33.52 14.35 -22.42
C TYR A 91 34.75 13.44 -22.48
N VAL A 92 34.66 12.40 -23.30
CA VAL A 92 35.68 11.35 -23.41
C VAL A 92 36.27 11.39 -24.81
N THR A 93 37.59 11.56 -24.92
CA THR A 93 38.30 11.52 -26.21
C THR A 93 39.27 10.35 -26.25
N ARG A 94 39.49 9.81 -27.45
CA ARG A 94 40.51 8.79 -27.68
C ARG A 94 41.92 9.32 -27.43
N ASP A 95 42.16 10.59 -27.76
CA ASP A 95 43.51 11.15 -27.71
C ASP A 95 43.94 11.41 -26.26
N ASP A 96 43.00 11.67 -25.34
CA ASP A 96 43.27 11.83 -23.91
C ASP A 96 43.22 10.52 -23.12
N LEU A 97 42.30 9.60 -23.44
CA LEU A 97 42.13 8.34 -22.72
C LEU A 97 43.05 7.22 -23.24
N GLY A 98 43.53 7.32 -24.48
CA GLY A 98 44.23 6.27 -25.20
C GLY A 98 43.31 5.38 -26.04
N GLU A 99 43.87 4.71 -27.04
CA GLU A 99 43.11 3.95 -28.03
C GLU A 99 42.36 2.75 -27.43
N ASP A 100 43.03 1.95 -26.59
CA ASP A 100 42.46 0.74 -26.00
C ASP A 100 41.35 1.06 -24.98
N ALA A 101 41.59 2.01 -24.09
CA ALA A 101 40.62 2.41 -23.08
C ALA A 101 39.40 3.09 -23.70
N TYR A 102 39.57 3.90 -24.76
CA TYR A 102 38.45 4.45 -25.51
C TYR A 102 37.67 3.38 -26.29
N ALA A 103 38.36 2.37 -26.84
CA ALA A 103 37.72 1.23 -27.47
C ALA A 103 36.92 0.39 -26.47
N ALA A 104 37.40 0.23 -25.23
CA ALA A 104 36.69 -0.40 -24.13
C ALA A 104 35.45 0.41 -23.72
N PHE A 105 35.59 1.71 -23.50
CA PHE A 105 34.47 2.60 -23.17
C PHE A 105 33.33 2.56 -24.20
N LYS A 106 33.65 2.44 -25.51
CA LYS A 106 32.61 2.28 -26.55
C LYS A 106 31.82 0.97 -26.44
N LYS A 107 32.36 -0.04 -25.78
CA LYS A 107 31.70 -1.34 -25.56
C LYS A 107 30.87 -1.38 -24.27
N ASP A 108 31.08 -0.43 -23.36
CA ASP A 108 30.25 -0.27 -22.15
C ASP A 108 28.78 -0.04 -22.53
N ASP A 109 27.88 -0.32 -21.60
CA ASP A 109 26.43 -0.28 -21.81
C ASP A 109 25.76 0.75 -20.89
N LEU A 110 24.63 1.29 -21.34
CA LEU A 110 23.78 2.09 -20.45
C LEU A 110 23.41 1.25 -19.21
N GLY A 111 23.49 1.90 -18.05
CA GLY A 111 23.33 1.29 -16.74
C GLY A 111 24.65 0.91 -16.05
N ASP A 112 25.76 0.78 -16.77
CA ASP A 112 27.07 0.52 -16.16
C ASP A 112 27.44 1.66 -15.19
N ILE A 113 28.10 1.32 -14.08
CA ILE A 113 28.65 2.30 -13.13
C ILE A 113 30.11 2.53 -13.48
N ILE A 114 30.47 3.78 -13.71
CA ILE A 114 31.78 4.19 -14.18
C ILE A 114 32.32 5.28 -13.25
N GLY A 115 33.60 5.17 -12.90
CA GLY A 115 34.38 6.21 -12.25
C GLY A 115 35.21 6.96 -13.28
N VAL A 116 35.27 8.29 -13.18
CA VAL A 116 36.05 9.16 -14.05
C VAL A 116 36.87 10.15 -13.23
N SER A 117 38.05 10.49 -13.72
CA SER A 117 38.81 11.66 -13.26
C SER A 117 39.18 12.53 -14.45
N GLY A 118 39.04 13.84 -14.30
CA GLY A 118 39.21 14.78 -15.39
C GLY A 118 39.07 16.24 -14.97
N THR A 119 39.16 17.13 -15.94
CA THR A 119 39.14 18.58 -15.70
C THR A 119 37.75 19.14 -15.95
N VAL A 120 37.22 19.92 -15.01
CA VAL A 120 35.92 20.61 -15.19
C VAL A 120 36.06 21.69 -16.25
N PHE A 121 35.10 21.74 -17.18
CA PHE A 121 35.05 22.75 -18.24
C PHE A 121 33.60 22.99 -18.69
N CYS A 122 33.37 24.02 -19.48
CA CYS A 122 32.09 24.28 -20.13
C CYS A 122 32.14 23.91 -21.61
N THR A 123 31.09 23.23 -22.10
CA THR A 123 30.92 22.95 -23.53
C THR A 123 30.44 24.20 -24.28
N LYS A 124 30.47 24.16 -25.62
CA LYS A 124 29.95 25.26 -26.46
C LYS A 124 28.45 25.54 -26.26
N THR A 125 27.71 24.56 -25.76
CA THR A 125 26.27 24.67 -25.46
C THR A 125 26.00 25.25 -24.07
N GLY A 126 27.04 25.59 -23.30
CA GLY A 126 26.90 26.15 -21.96
C GLY A 126 26.76 25.10 -20.85
N GLU A 127 26.87 23.81 -21.18
CA GLU A 127 26.71 22.72 -20.21
C GLU A 127 28.05 22.42 -19.51
N ALA A 128 28.05 22.41 -18.18
CA ALA A 128 29.20 22.02 -17.38
C ALA A 128 29.54 20.53 -17.61
N SER A 129 30.81 20.23 -17.79
CA SER A 129 31.31 18.91 -18.18
C SER A 129 32.61 18.55 -17.48
N ILE A 130 32.89 17.25 -17.38
CA ILE A 130 34.23 16.73 -17.02
C ILE A 130 34.94 16.27 -18.29
N HIS A 131 36.07 16.89 -18.61
CA HIS A 131 36.97 16.42 -19.66
C HIS A 131 37.82 15.27 -19.11
N VAL A 132 37.41 14.04 -19.44
CA VAL A 132 37.92 12.81 -18.83
C VAL A 132 39.37 12.55 -19.24
N LYS A 133 40.22 12.29 -18.24
CA LYS A 133 41.62 11.87 -18.39
C LYS A 133 41.83 10.41 -17.98
N SER A 134 41.03 9.90 -17.05
CA SER A 134 41.01 8.47 -16.71
C SER A 134 39.58 7.99 -16.48
N LEU A 135 39.33 6.73 -16.81
CA LEU A 135 38.03 6.08 -16.72
C LEU A 135 38.20 4.67 -16.19
N THR A 136 37.31 4.24 -15.30
CA THR A 136 37.28 2.89 -14.75
C THR A 136 35.85 2.37 -14.72
N LEU A 137 35.60 1.23 -15.35
CA LEU A 137 34.33 0.51 -15.19
C LEU A 137 34.30 -0.11 -13.79
N LEU A 138 33.36 0.33 -12.94
CA LEU A 138 33.25 -0.09 -11.55
C LEU A 138 32.23 -1.22 -11.37
N CYS A 139 31.17 -1.23 -12.17
CA CYS A 139 30.15 -2.28 -12.11
C CYS A 139 29.47 -2.43 -13.47
N LYS A 140 29.47 -3.66 -13.99
CA LYS A 140 28.72 -4.00 -15.20
C LYS A 140 27.23 -4.11 -14.88
N SER A 141 26.38 -3.39 -15.59
CA SER A 141 24.94 -3.60 -15.54
C SER A 141 24.56 -4.76 -16.44
N LEU A 142 24.11 -5.84 -15.82
CA LEU A 142 23.67 -7.06 -16.50
C LEU A 142 22.22 -7.01 -16.98
N LYS A 143 21.45 -6.02 -16.54
CA LYS A 143 20.08 -5.72 -16.99
C LYS A 143 20.05 -4.40 -17.76
N VAL A 144 19.11 -4.28 -18.68
CA VAL A 144 18.81 -3.04 -19.41
C VAL A 144 17.93 -2.16 -18.52
N LEU A 145 18.21 -0.86 -18.46
CA LEU A 145 17.32 0.09 -17.78
C LEU A 145 16.08 0.33 -18.64
N PRO A 146 14.90 0.58 -18.05
CA PRO A 146 13.73 1.05 -18.79
C PRO A 146 14.05 2.32 -19.61
N GLU A 147 13.39 2.50 -20.75
CA GLU A 147 13.64 3.65 -21.62
C GLU A 147 13.28 4.98 -20.94
N LYS A 148 14.17 5.98 -21.08
CA LYS A 148 14.06 7.29 -20.43
C LYS A 148 12.83 8.11 -20.88
N PHE A 149 12.32 7.88 -22.09
CA PHE A 149 11.20 8.67 -22.65
C PHE A 149 9.84 8.35 -22.04
N HIS A 150 9.64 7.10 -21.63
CA HIS A 150 8.41 6.68 -20.97
C HIS A 150 8.60 6.51 -19.46
N GLY A 151 9.83 6.35 -18.98
CA GLY A 151 10.10 6.04 -17.58
C GLY A 151 9.56 4.66 -17.20
N LEU A 152 9.63 4.32 -15.91
CA LEU A 152 8.92 3.18 -15.38
C LEU A 152 7.55 3.66 -14.91
N VAL A 153 6.52 3.50 -15.74
CA VAL A 153 5.15 3.99 -15.47
C VAL A 153 4.32 2.96 -14.69
N ASP A 154 4.53 1.67 -14.97
CA ASP A 154 3.79 0.59 -14.33
C ASP A 154 3.96 0.63 -12.81
N THR A 155 2.88 0.96 -12.11
CA THR A 155 2.92 1.21 -10.66
C THR A 155 3.30 -0.03 -9.85
N ASP A 156 2.89 -1.22 -10.27
CA ASP A 156 3.24 -2.47 -9.58
C ASP A 156 4.74 -2.75 -9.70
N LEU A 157 5.31 -2.57 -10.90
CA LEU A 157 6.73 -2.75 -11.16
C LEU A 157 7.58 -1.68 -10.45
N ARG A 158 7.10 -0.44 -10.35
CA ARG A 158 7.77 0.63 -9.57
C ARG A 158 7.94 0.22 -8.10
N TYR A 159 6.88 -0.30 -7.49
CA TYR A 159 6.92 -0.73 -6.08
C TYR A 159 7.76 -1.99 -5.88
N ARG A 160 7.69 -2.97 -6.80
CA ARG A 160 8.50 -4.20 -6.72
C ARG A 160 9.98 -3.97 -6.98
N GLN A 161 10.30 -3.04 -7.89
CA GLN A 161 11.66 -2.71 -8.29
C GLN A 161 11.98 -1.27 -7.93
N ARG A 162 11.79 -0.90 -6.66
CA ARG A 162 12.07 0.47 -6.18
C ARG A 162 13.45 0.98 -6.56
N TYR A 163 14.44 0.09 -6.60
CA TYR A 163 15.80 0.45 -7.03
C TYR A 163 15.86 0.92 -8.49
N VAL A 164 15.01 0.42 -9.40
CA VAL A 164 14.88 0.90 -10.78
C VAL A 164 14.07 2.19 -10.82
N ASP A 165 12.95 2.23 -10.10
CA ASP A 165 12.09 3.42 -9.99
C ASP A 165 12.91 4.65 -9.53
N CYS A 166 13.70 4.52 -8.47
CA CYS A 166 14.62 5.56 -8.00
C CYS A 166 15.68 5.98 -9.03
N ILE A 167 16.07 5.11 -9.98
CA ILE A 167 17.03 5.46 -11.03
C ILE A 167 16.37 6.32 -12.11
N VAL A 168 15.17 5.96 -12.54
CA VAL A 168 14.52 6.57 -13.72
C VAL A 168 13.56 7.70 -13.37
N ASN A 169 13.09 7.77 -12.12
CA ASN A 169 12.14 8.76 -11.60
C ASN A 169 12.78 9.52 -10.41
N PRO A 170 13.55 10.61 -10.65
CA PRO A 170 14.29 11.32 -9.61
C PRO A 170 13.42 11.87 -8.47
N GLU A 171 12.18 12.24 -8.76
CA GLU A 171 11.20 12.74 -7.81
C GLU A 171 10.88 11.73 -6.69
N VAL A 172 10.96 10.42 -6.99
CA VAL A 172 10.79 9.35 -6.00
C VAL A 172 11.87 9.47 -4.92
N ARG A 173 13.12 9.76 -5.32
CA ARG A 173 14.23 9.96 -4.37
C ARG A 173 14.00 11.20 -3.51
N ASP A 174 13.42 12.25 -4.09
CA ASP A 174 13.12 13.49 -3.37
C ASP A 174 11.99 13.28 -2.35
N THR A 175 10.97 12.47 -2.65
CA THR A 175 9.96 12.04 -1.68
C THR A 175 10.60 11.34 -0.47
N PHE A 176 11.51 10.38 -0.69
CA PHE A 176 12.17 9.69 0.43
C PHE A 176 13.17 10.56 1.19
N ARG A 177 13.83 11.54 0.55
CA ARG A 177 14.62 12.55 1.26
C ARG A 177 13.74 13.45 2.12
N LYS A 178 12.59 13.89 1.58
CA LYS A 178 11.60 14.67 2.34
C LYS A 178 11.06 13.87 3.52
N ARG A 179 10.74 12.59 3.33
CA ARG A 179 10.39 11.67 4.43
C ARG A 179 11.42 11.72 5.55
N SER A 180 12.70 11.50 5.26
CA SER A 180 13.74 11.58 6.30
C SER A 180 13.79 12.94 7.01
N ARG A 181 13.59 14.05 6.27
CA ARG A 181 13.52 15.40 6.86
C ARG A 181 12.28 15.61 7.73
N ILE A 182 11.14 15.06 7.34
CA ILE A 182 9.88 15.09 8.11
C ILE A 182 10.06 14.35 9.43
N ILE A 183 10.61 13.13 9.39
CA ILE A 183 10.88 12.33 10.60
C ILE A 183 11.84 13.10 11.53
N ALA A 184 12.90 13.68 10.97
CA ALA A 184 13.84 14.49 11.75
C ALA A 184 13.18 15.74 12.37
N ALA A 185 12.27 16.41 11.65
CA ALA A 185 11.55 17.56 12.16
C ALA A 185 10.55 17.19 13.27
N VAL A 186 9.89 16.03 13.19
CA VAL A 186 9.04 15.50 14.27
C VAL A 186 9.87 15.28 15.54
N ARG A 187 11.03 14.61 15.41
CA ARG A 187 11.97 14.44 16.54
C ARG A 187 12.43 15.76 17.11
N GLU A 188 12.89 16.69 16.25
CA GLU A 188 13.35 18.02 16.66
C GLU A 188 12.26 18.78 17.46
N PHE A 189 11.00 18.69 17.04
CA PHE A 189 9.88 19.30 17.75
C PHE A 189 9.66 18.68 19.13
N LEU A 190 9.61 17.35 19.22
CA LEU A 190 9.35 16.62 20.47
C LEU A 190 10.51 16.75 21.46
N ASP A 191 11.75 16.58 20.98
CA ASP A 191 12.98 16.78 21.77
C ASP A 191 13.05 18.23 22.30
N GLY A 192 12.71 19.21 21.45
CA GLY A 192 12.66 20.63 21.83
C GLY A 192 11.63 20.95 22.92
N ARG A 193 10.65 20.05 23.14
CA ARG A 193 9.63 20.14 24.20
C ARG A 193 9.94 19.23 25.40
N GLY A 194 11.11 18.59 25.41
CA GLY A 194 11.56 17.75 26.51
C GLY A 194 10.90 16.37 26.56
N TYR A 195 10.34 15.88 25.45
CA TYR A 195 9.97 14.47 25.35
C TYR A 195 11.24 13.61 25.19
N LEU A 196 11.28 12.48 25.89
CA LEU A 196 12.33 11.49 25.78
C LEU A 196 11.98 10.46 24.69
N GLU A 197 12.80 10.34 23.65
CA GLU A 197 12.67 9.24 22.69
C GLU A 197 13.06 7.91 23.37
N VAL A 198 12.21 6.90 23.25
CA VAL A 198 12.39 5.57 23.85
C VAL A 198 12.09 4.47 22.82
N ASP A 199 12.58 3.25 23.09
CA ASP A 199 12.26 2.05 22.31
C ASP A 199 11.58 1.02 23.21
N THR A 200 10.33 0.66 22.91
CA THR A 200 9.56 -0.36 23.64
C THR A 200 9.56 -1.71 22.90
N PRO A 201 9.18 -2.83 23.54
CA PRO A 201 9.19 -4.14 22.92
C PRO A 201 8.36 -4.22 21.63
N VAL A 202 8.95 -4.75 20.56
CA VAL A 202 8.26 -5.08 19.29
C VAL A 202 7.52 -6.41 19.37
N LEU A 203 8.04 -7.34 20.17
CA LEU A 203 7.48 -8.68 20.38
C LEU A 203 6.82 -8.73 21.75
N HIS A 204 5.52 -9.02 21.78
CA HIS A 204 4.71 -9.17 22.99
C HIS A 204 4.45 -10.66 23.27
N THR A 205 4.31 -11.02 24.54
CA THR A 205 4.01 -12.41 24.97
C THR A 205 2.51 -12.69 25.05
N VAL A 206 1.68 -11.66 24.91
CA VAL A 206 0.22 -11.71 25.08
C VAL A 206 -0.45 -11.08 23.87
N GLU A 207 -1.52 -11.68 23.39
CA GLU A 207 -2.44 -11.07 22.43
C GLU A 207 -3.47 -10.24 23.20
N ILE A 208 -3.34 -8.92 23.17
CA ILE A 208 -4.25 -8.01 23.87
C ILE A 208 -5.58 -7.85 23.12
N GLY A 209 -6.64 -7.47 23.84
CA GLY A 209 -8.00 -7.28 23.28
C GLY A 209 -8.21 -6.06 22.37
N ALA A 210 -7.14 -5.39 21.90
CA ALA A 210 -7.26 -4.15 21.14
C ALA A 210 -7.84 -4.33 19.72
N SER A 211 -8.20 -3.21 19.09
CA SER A 211 -8.93 -3.15 17.81
C SER A 211 -8.09 -3.43 16.56
N ALA A 212 -7.18 -4.40 16.60
CA ALA A 212 -6.38 -4.84 15.44
C ALA A 212 -5.98 -6.32 15.55
N ARG A 213 -5.81 -7.00 14.41
CA ARG A 213 -5.33 -8.38 14.40
C ARG A 213 -3.78 -8.39 14.40
N PRO A 214 -3.10 -9.02 15.37
CA PRO A 214 -1.64 -9.06 15.37
C PRO A 214 -1.10 -10.12 14.39
N PHE A 215 0.17 -9.97 14.00
CA PHE A 215 0.94 -11.08 13.46
C PHE A 215 1.43 -11.98 14.60
N ARG A 216 1.28 -13.29 14.42
CA ARG A 216 1.73 -14.30 15.39
C ARG A 216 3.08 -14.89 14.95
N THR A 217 3.95 -15.15 15.91
CA THR A 217 5.25 -15.81 15.73
C THR A 217 5.57 -16.70 16.94
N PHE A 218 6.72 -17.36 16.94
CA PHE A 218 7.09 -18.33 17.97
C PHE A 218 8.55 -18.18 18.40
N HIS A 219 8.79 -18.10 19.71
CA HIS A 219 10.13 -18.04 20.26
C HIS A 219 10.66 -19.45 20.55
N ASN A 220 11.38 -20.04 19.59
CA ASN A 220 11.85 -21.43 19.66
C ASN A 220 12.56 -21.84 20.96
N ALA A 221 13.47 -21.01 21.48
CA ALA A 221 14.24 -21.38 22.67
C ALA A 221 13.45 -21.30 23.99
N LEU A 222 12.36 -20.52 24.03
CA LEU A 222 11.50 -20.39 25.21
C LEU A 222 10.25 -21.27 25.09
N GLY A 223 9.94 -21.75 23.88
CA GLY A 223 8.76 -22.56 23.62
C GLY A 223 7.44 -21.79 23.78
N ILE A 224 7.43 -20.48 23.55
CA ILE A 224 6.26 -19.61 23.75
C ILE A 224 5.80 -18.95 22.45
N PRO A 225 4.47 -18.73 22.27
CA PRO A 225 3.96 -17.84 21.24
C PRO A 225 4.38 -16.40 21.53
N MET A 226 4.56 -15.62 20.47
CA MET A 226 4.81 -14.19 20.55
C MET A 226 3.98 -13.48 19.49
N PHE A 227 3.75 -12.19 19.69
CA PHE A 227 2.92 -11.36 18.83
C PHE A 227 3.70 -10.11 18.43
N LEU A 228 3.63 -9.69 17.17
CA LEU A 228 4.13 -8.36 16.81
C LEU A 228 3.17 -7.31 17.35
N ARG A 229 3.73 -6.23 17.92
CA ARG A 229 2.97 -5.13 18.50
C ARG A 229 2.04 -4.46 17.48
N ILE A 230 0.84 -4.11 17.93
CA ILE A 230 -0.19 -3.37 17.18
C ILE A 230 -0.32 -1.91 17.64
N GLU A 231 0.35 -1.57 18.75
CA GLU A 231 0.47 -0.26 19.40
C GLU A 231 1.78 -0.20 20.22
N THR A 232 2.14 0.98 20.71
CA THR A 232 3.22 1.19 21.70
C THR A 232 2.70 1.76 23.03
N GLU A 233 1.47 2.29 23.04
CA GLU A 233 0.66 2.77 24.15
C GLU A 233 0.88 2.08 25.50
N LEU A 234 0.66 0.77 25.61
CA LEU A 234 0.66 0.10 26.92
C LEU A 234 2.05 0.13 27.58
N TYR A 235 3.12 0.05 26.79
CA TYR A 235 4.48 0.15 27.32
C TYR A 235 4.90 1.58 27.60
N LEU A 236 4.50 2.53 26.75
CA LEU A 236 4.78 3.95 26.99
C LEU A 236 4.08 4.45 28.27
N LYS A 237 2.86 4.01 28.54
CA LYS A 237 2.16 4.28 29.81
C LYS A 237 2.85 3.69 31.04
N ARG A 238 3.47 2.50 30.91
CA ARG A 238 4.31 1.94 32.00
C ARG A 238 5.51 2.85 32.30
N LEU A 239 6.07 3.53 31.31
CA LEU A 239 7.12 4.53 31.54
C LEU A 239 6.59 5.77 32.27
N ILE A 240 5.37 6.21 31.96
CA ILE A 240 4.70 7.28 32.71
C ILE A 240 4.53 6.89 34.19
N VAL A 241 4.07 5.67 34.47
CA VAL A 241 4.03 5.10 35.84
C VAL A 241 5.42 5.10 36.47
N GLY A 242 6.46 4.77 35.69
CA GLY A 242 7.86 4.80 36.11
C GLY A 242 8.44 6.19 36.38
N GLY A 243 7.67 7.26 36.16
CA GLY A 243 8.07 8.65 36.43
C GLY A 243 8.70 9.39 35.24
N PHE A 244 8.68 8.82 34.03
CA PHE A 244 9.06 9.56 32.83
C PHE A 244 7.89 10.43 32.39
N GLU A 245 7.91 11.73 32.71
CA GLU A 245 6.75 12.61 32.52
C GLU A 245 6.41 12.90 31.04
N ARG A 246 7.38 12.75 30.12
CA ARG A 246 7.19 12.97 28.68
C ARG A 246 8.00 11.96 27.89
N VAL A 247 7.33 11.04 27.21
CA VAL A 247 7.98 10.02 26.38
C VAL A 247 7.36 10.01 24.99
N TYR A 248 8.17 9.63 24.00
CA TYR A 248 7.66 9.32 22.68
C TYR A 248 8.44 8.17 22.04
N GLU A 249 7.81 7.48 21.11
CA GLU A 249 8.46 6.50 20.26
C GLU A 249 8.09 6.75 18.79
N VAL A 250 9.11 6.72 17.91
CA VAL A 250 8.93 6.66 16.46
C VAL A 250 9.16 5.22 16.03
N GLY A 251 8.08 4.44 15.96
CA GLY A 251 8.15 2.98 15.91
C GLY A 251 7.44 2.36 14.71
N ARG A 252 7.82 1.14 14.36
CA ARG A 252 7.05 0.28 13.44
C ARG A 252 5.91 -0.39 14.20
N ILE A 253 4.72 -0.36 13.62
CA ILE A 253 3.51 -1.06 14.05
C ILE A 253 3.16 -2.12 13.00
N PHE A 254 2.62 -3.26 13.44
CA PHE A 254 2.31 -4.39 12.58
C PHE A 254 0.85 -4.83 12.79
N ARG A 255 0.01 -4.67 11.77
CA ARG A 255 -1.39 -5.09 11.79
C ARG A 255 -1.65 -6.06 10.64
N ASN A 256 -2.16 -7.24 10.97
CA ASN A 256 -2.46 -8.31 10.02
C ASN A 256 -3.83 -8.08 9.39
N GLU A 257 -3.90 -7.03 8.58
CA GLU A 257 -5.10 -6.45 7.97
C GLU A 257 -4.94 -6.34 6.45
N GLY A 258 -6.01 -5.91 5.78
CA GLY A 258 -5.99 -5.63 4.35
C GLY A 258 -5.04 -4.48 3.99
N MET A 259 -4.74 -4.36 2.69
CA MET A 259 -3.94 -3.26 2.16
C MET A 259 -4.79 -2.43 1.21
N ASP A 260 -4.71 -1.11 1.34
CA ASP A 260 -5.39 -0.16 0.45
C ASP A 260 -4.48 1.04 0.13
N ALA A 261 -5.07 2.16 -0.30
CA ALA A 261 -4.32 3.37 -0.62
C ALA A 261 -3.64 4.01 0.61
N THR A 262 -4.11 3.74 1.82
CA THR A 262 -3.67 4.35 3.09
C THR A 262 -3.19 3.34 4.14
N HIS A 263 -3.40 2.04 3.92
CA HIS A 263 -3.01 0.96 4.82
C HIS A 263 -1.91 0.05 4.23
N ASN A 264 -0.86 -0.18 5.02
CA ASN A 264 0.16 -1.19 4.78
C ASN A 264 0.33 -2.03 6.06
N PRO A 265 0.56 -3.36 5.99
CA PRO A 265 0.53 -4.24 7.16
C PRO A 265 1.60 -3.92 8.20
N GLU A 266 2.66 -3.24 7.77
CA GLU A 266 3.67 -2.65 8.63
C GLU A 266 3.79 -1.16 8.30
N PHE A 267 3.69 -0.29 9.30
CA PHE A 267 3.67 1.16 9.11
C PHE A 267 4.32 1.89 10.28
N THR A 268 4.78 3.12 10.05
CA THR A 268 5.46 3.92 11.07
C THR A 268 4.45 4.81 11.78
N SER A 269 4.33 4.66 13.09
CA SER A 269 3.58 5.58 13.96
C SER A 269 4.54 6.42 14.78
N VAL A 270 4.02 7.52 15.29
CA VAL A 270 4.61 8.22 16.43
C VAL A 270 3.57 8.22 17.54
N GLU A 271 3.97 7.73 18.70
CA GLU A 271 3.16 7.82 19.91
C GLU A 271 3.87 8.65 20.97
N THR A 272 3.11 9.50 21.66
CA THR A 272 3.62 10.40 22.69
C THR A 272 2.72 10.36 23.92
N TYR A 273 3.30 10.41 25.11
CA TYR A 273 2.55 10.50 26.37
C TYR A 273 3.15 11.61 27.23
N GLN A 274 2.29 12.51 27.72
CA GLN A 274 2.66 13.62 28.58
C GLN A 274 1.85 13.58 29.88
N ALA A 275 2.53 13.37 31.00
CA ALA A 275 1.96 13.49 32.33
C ALA A 275 1.45 14.92 32.57
N TYR A 276 0.37 14.99 33.34
CA TYR A 276 -0.39 16.18 33.73
C TYR A 276 -1.00 16.98 32.58
N ALA A 277 -1.10 16.41 31.38
CA ALA A 277 -1.84 16.97 30.26
C ALA A 277 -3.22 16.35 30.11
N ASP A 278 -4.16 17.10 29.56
CA ASP A 278 -5.44 16.59 29.04
C ASP A 278 -5.47 16.60 27.50
N TYR A 279 -6.54 16.07 26.91
CA TYR A 279 -6.73 16.07 25.46
C TYR A 279 -6.78 17.46 24.81
N ASN A 280 -7.08 18.55 25.54
CA ASN A 280 -7.04 19.91 24.98
C ASN A 280 -5.60 20.37 24.76
N GLU A 281 -4.72 20.12 25.73
CA GLU A 281 -3.30 20.39 25.60
C GLU A 281 -2.68 19.55 24.47
N ILE A 282 -3.15 18.31 24.29
CA ILE A 282 -2.71 17.47 23.17
C ILE A 282 -3.20 18.03 21.80
N MET A 283 -4.44 18.55 21.70
CA MET A 283 -4.90 19.24 20.48
C MET A 283 -3.99 20.43 20.11
N GLU A 284 -3.64 21.27 21.10
CA GLU A 284 -2.73 22.40 20.87
C GLU A 284 -1.33 21.95 20.44
N MET A 285 -0.84 20.83 20.99
CA MET A 285 0.42 20.24 20.60
C MET A 285 0.39 19.72 19.15
N VAL A 286 -0.70 19.07 18.73
CA VAL A 286 -0.90 18.60 17.34
C VAL A 286 -0.87 19.76 16.35
N GLU A 287 -1.59 20.85 16.63
CA GLU A 287 -1.58 22.06 15.79
C GLU A 287 -0.14 22.60 15.61
N GLN A 288 0.59 22.72 16.73
CA GLN A 288 1.98 23.21 16.74
C GLN A 288 2.95 22.26 16.02
N LEU A 289 2.77 20.94 16.16
CA LEU A 289 3.59 19.92 15.52
C LEU A 289 3.46 19.99 13.99
N TYR A 290 2.22 20.00 13.48
CA TYR A 290 1.97 20.03 12.03
C TYR A 290 2.44 21.35 11.42
N GLU A 291 2.20 22.49 12.07
CA GLU A 291 2.71 23.79 11.64
C GLU A 291 4.25 23.81 11.59
N PHE A 292 4.91 23.31 12.64
CA PHE A 292 6.37 23.24 12.71
C PHE A 292 6.97 22.39 11.59
N VAL A 293 6.44 21.18 11.39
CA VAL A 293 6.93 20.24 10.37
C VAL A 293 6.73 20.82 8.96
N ALA A 294 5.57 21.41 8.67
CA ALA A 294 5.27 22.02 7.38
C ALA A 294 6.22 23.18 7.07
N LEU A 295 6.42 24.11 8.02
CA LEU A 295 7.37 25.21 7.87
C LEU A 295 8.81 24.72 7.69
N LYS A 296 9.26 23.73 8.46
CA LYS A 296 10.62 23.21 8.41
C LYS A 296 10.93 22.47 7.10
N THR A 297 9.95 21.77 6.56
CA THR A 297 10.15 20.87 5.41
C THR A 297 9.74 21.49 4.08
N LEU A 298 8.68 22.31 4.07
CA LEU A 298 8.09 22.92 2.88
C LEU A 298 8.25 24.45 2.84
N GLY A 299 8.57 25.10 3.96
CA GLY A 299 8.70 26.56 4.05
C GLY A 299 7.37 27.32 4.12
N THR A 300 6.25 26.60 4.22
CA THR A 300 4.89 27.15 4.25
C THR A 300 3.98 26.24 5.08
N THR A 301 2.87 26.79 5.57
CA THR A 301 1.77 26.04 6.20
C THR A 301 0.62 25.73 5.24
N ASP A 302 0.64 26.30 4.03
CA ASP A 302 -0.32 26.01 2.98
C ASP A 302 0.22 24.86 2.11
N VAL A 303 -0.33 23.67 2.30
CA VAL A 303 0.13 22.43 1.66
C VAL A 303 -0.80 22.08 0.50
N THR A 304 -0.25 21.80 -0.67
CA THR A 304 -1.05 21.26 -1.79
C THR A 304 -1.08 19.75 -1.69
N TYR A 305 -2.29 19.17 -1.68
CA TYR A 305 -2.51 17.73 -1.67
C TYR A 305 -3.63 17.37 -2.64
N GLN A 306 -3.32 16.58 -3.66
CA GLN A 306 -4.22 16.11 -4.71
C GLN A 306 -5.08 17.22 -5.33
N GLY A 307 -4.46 18.37 -5.57
CA GLY A 307 -5.11 19.55 -6.18
C GLY A 307 -5.89 20.44 -5.21
N GLN A 308 -5.92 20.12 -3.92
CA GLN A 308 -6.53 20.95 -2.87
C GLN A 308 -5.46 21.65 -2.04
N VAL A 309 -5.77 22.87 -1.55
CA VAL A 309 -4.90 23.59 -0.61
C VAL A 309 -5.39 23.33 0.82
N ILE A 310 -4.51 22.79 1.64
CA ILE A 310 -4.74 22.45 3.05
C ILE A 310 -4.03 23.48 3.92
N HIS A 311 -4.79 24.17 4.76
CA HIS A 311 -4.29 25.21 5.65
C HIS A 311 -3.95 24.60 7.01
N LEU A 312 -2.67 24.29 7.24
CA LEU A 312 -2.23 23.65 8.49
C LEU A 312 -2.07 24.63 9.65
N LYS A 313 -2.09 25.94 9.38
CA LYS A 313 -1.96 26.96 10.40
C LYS A 313 -3.13 26.92 11.38
N ALA A 314 -2.83 26.92 12.67
CA ALA A 314 -3.84 26.98 13.74
C ALA A 314 -4.70 28.27 13.67
N PRO A 315 -5.92 28.28 14.23
CA PRO A 315 -6.60 27.17 14.90
C PRO A 315 -7.39 26.27 13.94
N TRP A 316 -7.45 24.98 14.25
CA TRP A 316 -8.24 23.98 13.52
C TRP A 316 -9.69 23.96 14.02
N LYS A 317 -10.62 23.50 13.16
CA LYS A 317 -12.03 23.33 13.58
C LYS A 317 -12.07 22.27 14.69
N ARG A 318 -12.77 22.56 15.79
CA ARG A 318 -13.08 21.60 16.86
C ARG A 318 -14.58 21.40 16.90
N ILE A 319 -15.04 20.15 16.77
CA ILE A 319 -16.47 19.79 16.81
C ILE A 319 -16.62 18.43 17.50
N THR A 320 -17.74 18.21 18.20
CA THR A 320 -18.00 16.89 18.79
C THR A 320 -18.45 15.91 17.70
N MET A 321 -18.22 14.60 17.90
CA MET A 321 -18.72 13.57 16.98
C MET A 321 -20.25 13.69 16.83
N ALA A 322 -20.97 13.85 17.94
CA ALA A 322 -22.43 14.04 17.95
C ALA A 322 -22.87 15.26 17.15
N ASP A 323 -22.23 16.42 17.35
CA ASP A 323 -22.58 17.65 16.62
C ASP A 323 -22.25 17.53 15.13
N SER A 324 -21.15 16.84 14.76
CA SER A 324 -20.81 16.63 13.36
C SER A 324 -21.82 15.74 12.62
N VAL A 325 -22.32 14.68 13.26
CA VAL A 325 -23.38 13.83 12.70
C VAL A 325 -24.68 14.62 12.58
N LYS A 326 -25.00 15.43 13.58
CA LYS A 326 -26.15 16.32 13.55
C LYS A 326 -26.05 17.36 12.42
N GLU A 327 -24.89 17.96 12.19
CA GLU A 327 -24.66 18.89 11.07
C GLU A 327 -24.80 18.18 9.72
N ALA A 328 -24.28 16.95 9.59
CA ALA A 328 -24.22 16.24 8.32
C ALA A 328 -25.55 15.59 7.90
N CYS A 329 -26.25 14.91 8.82
CA CYS A 329 -27.46 14.16 8.50
C CYS A 329 -28.69 14.58 9.32
N GLY A 330 -28.55 15.44 10.34
CA GLY A 330 -29.66 15.96 11.14
C GLY A 330 -30.09 15.09 12.32
N GLU A 331 -29.41 13.96 12.55
CA GLU A 331 -29.70 13.09 13.69
C GLU A 331 -29.02 13.61 14.96
N ASP A 332 -29.80 13.82 16.03
CA ASP A 332 -29.31 14.36 17.29
C ASP A 332 -29.15 13.25 18.33
N TRP A 333 -27.91 12.79 18.51
CA TRP A 333 -27.56 11.73 19.46
C TRP A 333 -28.04 12.00 20.89
N THR A 334 -28.16 13.26 21.31
CA THR A 334 -28.60 13.60 22.68
C THR A 334 -30.07 13.25 22.91
N THR A 335 -30.85 13.07 21.84
CA THR A 335 -32.28 12.78 21.90
C THR A 335 -32.61 11.28 21.94
N TRP A 336 -31.67 10.40 21.56
CA TRP A 336 -31.94 8.97 21.50
C TRP A 336 -32.03 8.37 22.91
N GLN A 337 -33.05 7.57 23.18
CA GLN A 337 -33.39 7.05 24.50
C GLN A 337 -32.91 5.61 24.74
N SER A 338 -32.70 4.81 23.68
CA SER A 338 -32.22 3.44 23.80
C SER A 338 -31.38 2.99 22.60
N ASP A 339 -30.71 1.84 22.75
CA ASP A 339 -29.95 1.23 21.65
C ASP A 339 -30.88 0.77 20.52
N GLU A 340 -32.11 0.31 20.83
CA GLU A 340 -33.11 -0.05 19.80
C GLU A 340 -33.50 1.16 18.95
N GLU A 341 -33.69 2.32 19.58
CA GLU A 341 -33.99 3.55 18.85
C GLU A 341 -32.81 3.97 17.97
N ALA A 342 -31.58 3.89 18.50
CA ALA A 342 -30.37 4.21 17.75
C ALA A 342 -30.22 3.32 16.50
N ARG A 343 -30.41 2.00 16.64
CA ARG A 343 -30.38 1.05 15.50
C ARG A 343 -31.46 1.35 14.47
N ALA A 344 -32.69 1.67 14.91
CA ALA A 344 -33.78 2.05 14.01
C ALA A 344 -33.50 3.35 13.24
N ILE A 345 -32.75 4.29 13.84
CA ILE A 345 -32.29 5.51 13.17
C ILE A 345 -31.25 5.16 12.10
N CYS A 346 -30.26 4.32 12.40
CA CYS A 346 -29.28 3.84 11.41
C CYS A 346 -29.97 3.13 10.23
N ASP A 347 -30.93 2.23 10.50
CA ASP A 347 -31.72 1.54 9.47
C ASP A 347 -32.45 2.54 8.56
N LYS A 348 -33.10 3.56 9.14
CA LYS A 348 -33.80 4.63 8.38
C LYS A 348 -32.83 5.44 7.51
N ARG A 349 -31.56 5.52 7.92
CA ARG A 349 -30.46 6.19 7.22
C ARG A 349 -29.68 5.26 6.29
N ASN A 350 -30.12 4.00 6.13
CA ASN A 350 -29.42 2.96 5.36
C ASN A 350 -27.97 2.74 5.81
N VAL A 351 -27.69 2.93 7.10
CA VAL A 351 -26.38 2.65 7.70
C VAL A 351 -26.45 1.32 8.41
N HIS A 352 -25.58 0.40 8.01
CA HIS A 352 -25.52 -0.93 8.62
C HIS A 352 -24.85 -0.88 9.98
N VAL A 353 -25.45 -1.53 10.97
CA VAL A 353 -24.88 -1.79 12.29
C VAL A 353 -25.22 -3.21 12.73
N GLU A 354 -24.39 -3.78 13.60
CA GLU A 354 -24.64 -5.11 14.18
C GLU A 354 -25.90 -5.13 15.05
N LYS A 355 -26.48 -6.32 15.24
CA LYS A 355 -27.76 -6.48 15.96
C LYS A 355 -27.69 -6.04 17.43
N ASP A 356 -26.52 -6.16 18.02
CA ASP A 356 -26.20 -5.77 19.40
C ASP A 356 -25.48 -4.42 19.49
N ALA A 357 -25.38 -3.68 18.38
CA ALA A 357 -24.77 -2.35 18.35
C ALA A 357 -25.44 -1.41 19.35
N THR A 358 -24.63 -0.79 20.21
CA THR A 358 -25.06 0.17 21.21
C THR A 358 -25.37 1.52 20.58
N LYS A 359 -25.95 2.43 21.37
CA LYS A 359 -26.11 3.84 21.03
C LYS A 359 -24.80 4.52 20.60
N GLY A 360 -23.67 4.13 21.21
CA GLY A 360 -22.34 4.62 20.86
C GLY A 360 -21.88 4.11 19.50
N ASP A 361 -22.04 2.82 19.24
CA ASP A 361 -21.69 2.19 17.96
C ASP A 361 -22.50 2.78 16.79
N CYS A 362 -23.78 3.06 17.03
CA CYS A 362 -24.64 3.70 16.04
C CYS A 362 -24.19 5.13 15.71
N LEU A 363 -23.71 5.89 16.69
CA LEU A 363 -23.15 7.22 16.44
C LEU A 363 -21.89 7.15 15.57
N ALA A 364 -20.99 6.21 15.88
CA ALA A 364 -19.77 6.00 15.12
C ALA A 364 -20.08 5.60 13.67
N ALA A 365 -21.01 4.67 13.45
CA ALA A 365 -21.41 4.25 12.11
C ALA A 365 -22.01 5.40 11.28
N LEU A 366 -22.80 6.30 11.90
CA LEU A 366 -23.30 7.50 11.22
C LEU A 366 -22.18 8.51 10.93
N PHE A 367 -21.18 8.62 11.80
CA PHE A 367 -20.01 9.47 11.56
C PHE A 367 -19.21 8.98 10.36
N ASP A 368 -18.90 7.68 10.31
CA ASP A 368 -18.14 7.05 9.22
C ASP A 368 -18.84 7.26 7.87
N GLU A 369 -20.16 7.07 7.82
CA GLU A 369 -20.95 7.21 6.58
C GLU A 369 -21.09 8.67 6.12
N TYR A 370 -21.40 9.59 7.04
CA TYR A 370 -21.87 10.94 6.66
C TYR A 370 -20.85 12.06 6.88
N VAL A 371 -19.83 11.85 7.71
CA VAL A 371 -18.95 12.93 8.18
C VAL A 371 -17.53 12.77 7.64
N GLU A 372 -16.89 11.61 7.85
CA GLU A 372 -15.43 11.43 7.68
C GLU A 372 -14.91 11.96 6.34
N ALA A 373 -15.48 11.50 5.22
CA ALA A 373 -15.05 11.85 3.87
C ALA A 373 -15.16 13.36 3.55
N ASN A 374 -15.94 14.11 4.33
CA ASN A 374 -16.16 15.55 4.15
C ASN A 374 -15.17 16.41 4.94
N LEU A 375 -14.33 15.82 5.81
CA LEU A 375 -13.36 16.52 6.66
C LEU A 375 -12.07 16.87 5.88
N ILE A 376 -12.17 17.83 4.97
CA ILE A 376 -11.07 18.23 4.08
C ILE A 376 -9.99 19.03 4.80
N GLN A 377 -10.37 20.13 5.46
CA GLN A 377 -9.44 20.94 6.25
C GLN A 377 -9.17 20.27 7.60
N PRO A 378 -8.01 20.54 8.24
CA PRO A 378 -7.69 19.99 9.54
C PRO A 378 -8.80 20.24 10.56
N THR A 379 -9.37 19.15 11.07
CA THR A 379 -10.52 19.18 11.97
C THR A 379 -10.32 18.16 13.09
N PHE A 380 -10.47 18.62 14.33
CA PHE A 380 -10.60 17.75 15.50
C PHE A 380 -12.05 17.34 15.68
N ILE A 381 -12.30 16.03 15.65
CA ILE A 381 -13.55 15.43 16.10
C ILE A 381 -13.34 15.00 17.54
N THR A 382 -14.22 15.41 18.45
CA THR A 382 -14.03 15.27 19.90
C THR A 382 -15.19 14.53 20.55
N ASP A 383 -14.99 14.10 21.80
CA ASP A 383 -16.01 13.52 22.66
C ASP A 383 -16.62 12.20 22.13
N TYR A 384 -15.77 11.20 21.91
CA TYR A 384 -16.20 9.89 21.41
C TYR A 384 -16.97 9.08 22.47
N PRO A 385 -17.95 8.25 22.07
CA PRO A 385 -18.62 7.32 22.96
C PRO A 385 -17.64 6.40 23.70
N VAL A 386 -18.00 6.03 24.92
CA VAL A 386 -17.15 5.19 25.79
C VAL A 386 -17.00 3.77 25.28
N GLU A 387 -18.01 3.25 24.58
CA GLU A 387 -18.06 1.90 24.04
C GLU A 387 -16.92 1.64 23.03
N ILE A 388 -16.57 2.66 22.23
CA ILE A 388 -15.49 2.59 21.24
C ILE A 388 -14.17 3.18 21.73
N SER A 389 -14.06 3.50 23.02
CA SER A 389 -12.93 4.25 23.58
C SER A 389 -12.37 3.57 24.86
N PRO A 390 -11.86 2.33 24.74
CA PRO A 390 -11.54 1.46 25.88
C PRO A 390 -10.41 1.96 26.79
N LEU A 391 -9.56 2.86 26.28
CA LEU A 391 -8.38 3.40 26.97
C LEU A 391 -8.54 4.89 27.32
N ALA A 392 -9.63 5.53 26.89
CA ALA A 392 -9.87 6.95 27.11
C ALA A 392 -10.69 7.19 28.38
N LYS A 393 -10.32 8.25 29.11
CA LYS A 393 -11.00 8.67 30.33
C LYS A 393 -12.41 9.18 30.02
N ARG A 394 -13.38 8.81 30.87
CA ARG A 394 -14.76 9.33 30.75
C ARG A 394 -14.78 10.84 30.94
N LYS A 395 -15.59 11.52 30.16
CA LYS A 395 -15.80 12.96 30.30
C LYS A 395 -16.56 13.27 31.59
N PRO A 396 -16.06 14.13 32.50
CA PRO A 396 -16.71 14.39 33.77
C PRO A 396 -18.15 14.92 33.66
N SER A 397 -18.43 15.71 32.62
CA SER A 397 -19.75 16.30 32.39
C SER A 397 -20.76 15.35 31.74
N ASN A 398 -20.29 14.30 31.06
CA ASN A 398 -21.14 13.29 30.43
C ASN A 398 -20.40 11.94 30.34
N PRO A 399 -20.58 11.05 31.33
CA PRO A 399 -19.84 9.79 31.41
C PRO A 399 -20.11 8.79 30.28
N ALA A 400 -21.12 9.01 29.42
CA ALA A 400 -21.34 8.22 28.20
C ALA A 400 -20.31 8.56 27.10
N LEU A 401 -19.60 9.67 27.24
CA LEU A 401 -18.54 10.12 26.33
C LEU A 401 -17.19 10.07 27.02
N THR A 402 -16.13 10.18 26.23
CA THR A 402 -14.74 10.21 26.69
C THR A 402 -14.04 11.47 26.25
N GLU A 403 -13.01 11.90 26.98
CA GLU A 403 -12.10 12.96 26.54
C GLU A 403 -11.13 12.39 25.50
N ARG A 404 -11.68 12.07 24.33
CA ARG A 404 -10.96 11.57 23.15
C ARG A 404 -11.20 12.49 21.98
N PHE A 405 -10.19 12.61 21.13
CA PHE A 405 -10.33 13.17 19.81
C PHE A 405 -9.56 12.37 18.77
N GLU A 406 -10.05 12.42 17.55
CA GLU A 406 -9.25 12.12 16.36
C GLU A 406 -9.16 13.39 15.55
N PHE A 407 -8.10 13.51 14.75
CA PHE A 407 -7.98 14.62 13.84
C PHE A 407 -7.89 14.13 12.40
N PHE A 408 -8.66 14.80 11.55
CA PHE A 408 -8.86 14.42 10.16
C PHE A 408 -8.32 15.50 9.25
N ILE A 409 -7.67 15.08 8.17
CA ILE A 409 -7.20 15.95 7.09
C ILE A 409 -7.51 15.21 5.79
N THR A 410 -8.07 15.91 4.80
CA THR A 410 -8.37 15.35 3.46
C THR A 410 -9.28 14.10 3.50
N GLY A 411 -10.20 14.05 4.45
CA GLY A 411 -11.16 12.94 4.60
C GLY A 411 -10.56 11.66 5.17
N HIS A 412 -9.41 11.76 5.84
CA HIS A 412 -8.73 10.62 6.46
C HIS A 412 -8.33 10.95 7.89
N GLU A 413 -8.47 9.95 8.78
CA GLU A 413 -7.90 10.01 10.13
C GLU A 413 -6.36 10.15 10.03
N MET A 414 -5.79 11.14 10.71
CA MET A 414 -4.35 11.36 10.74
C MET A 414 -3.74 10.92 12.08
N GLY A 415 -4.54 10.87 13.14
CA GLY A 415 -4.19 10.31 14.42
C GLY A 415 -5.33 10.41 15.44
N ASN A 416 -5.09 9.76 16.57
CA ASN A 416 -6.03 9.55 17.67
C ASN A 416 -5.35 9.91 18.99
N ALA A 417 -6.08 10.54 19.90
CA ALA A 417 -5.56 11.06 21.15
C ALA A 417 -6.63 11.15 22.23
N PHE A 418 -6.24 11.06 23.49
CA PHE A 418 -7.18 11.13 24.60
C PHE A 418 -6.52 11.54 25.91
N THR A 419 -7.34 12.03 26.85
CA THR A 419 -6.99 12.01 28.26
C THR A 419 -6.99 10.55 28.70
N GLU A 420 -5.86 10.09 29.22
CA GLU A 420 -5.62 8.68 29.51
C GLU A 420 -6.45 8.15 30.67
N LEU A 421 -7.05 6.97 30.48
CA LEU A 421 -7.68 6.26 31.57
C LEU A 421 -6.60 5.75 32.54
N ASN A 422 -6.58 6.34 33.73
CA ASN A 422 -5.63 6.01 34.78
C ASN A 422 -6.28 5.37 36.02
N ASP A 423 -7.58 5.02 35.94
CA ASP A 423 -8.29 4.24 36.97
C ASP A 423 -8.12 2.75 36.66
N PRO A 424 -7.34 1.99 37.46
CA PRO A 424 -7.11 0.56 37.21
C PRO A 424 -8.38 -0.29 37.32
N ILE A 425 -9.37 0.15 38.12
CA ILE A 425 -10.62 -0.59 38.33
C ILE A 425 -11.51 -0.46 37.08
N ASP A 426 -11.62 0.74 36.50
CA ASP A 426 -12.33 0.95 35.24
C ASP A 426 -11.58 0.27 34.09
N GLN A 427 -10.25 0.42 34.02
CA GLN A 427 -9.45 -0.19 32.96
C GLN A 427 -9.59 -1.70 32.91
N ARG A 428 -9.57 -2.40 34.06
CA ARG A 428 -9.78 -3.84 34.13
C ARG A 428 -11.13 -4.24 33.53
N ARG A 429 -12.22 -3.56 33.91
CA ARG A 429 -13.57 -3.87 33.39
C ARG A 429 -13.66 -3.70 31.87
N ARG A 430 -12.99 -2.69 31.32
CA ARG A 430 -12.95 -2.45 29.87
C ARG A 430 -12.16 -3.52 29.14
N PHE A 431 -11.01 -3.94 29.69
CA PHE A 431 -10.26 -5.07 29.14
C PHE A 431 -11.03 -6.38 29.20
N GLU A 432 -11.71 -6.68 30.31
CA GLU A 432 -12.58 -7.86 30.41
C GLU A 432 -13.66 -7.84 29.32
N ALA A 433 -14.32 -6.70 29.11
CA ALA A 433 -15.32 -6.56 28.05
C ALA A 433 -14.73 -6.76 26.64
N GLN A 434 -13.56 -6.18 26.34
CA GLN A 434 -12.87 -6.37 25.07
C GLN A 434 -12.45 -7.82 24.84
N VAL A 435 -11.91 -8.48 25.86
CA VAL A 435 -11.50 -9.88 25.80
C VAL A 435 -12.70 -10.79 25.55
N GLU A 436 -13.83 -10.56 26.22
CA GLU A 436 -15.04 -11.34 25.97
C GLU A 436 -15.58 -11.13 24.54
N ALA A 437 -15.58 -9.89 24.03
CA ALA A 437 -15.94 -9.60 22.64
C ALA A 437 -15.00 -10.31 21.64
N ARG A 438 -13.69 -10.34 21.93
CA ARG A 438 -12.69 -11.01 21.08
C ARG A 438 -12.81 -12.54 21.11
N LYS A 439 -13.07 -13.13 22.28
CA LYS A 439 -13.34 -14.57 22.40
C LYS A 439 -14.59 -14.98 21.63
N ALA A 440 -15.64 -14.15 21.62
CA ALA A 440 -16.83 -14.38 20.80
C ALA A 440 -16.52 -14.44 19.29
N GLN A 441 -15.42 -13.81 18.85
CA GLN A 441 -14.89 -13.85 17.49
C GLN A 441 -13.85 -14.98 17.27
N GLY A 442 -13.64 -15.86 18.24
CA GLY A 442 -12.65 -16.95 18.17
C GLY A 442 -11.20 -16.52 18.37
N ILE A 443 -10.96 -15.30 18.87
CA ILE A 443 -9.63 -14.77 19.17
C ILE A 443 -9.31 -15.03 20.65
N ASN A 444 -8.19 -15.70 20.92
CA ASN A 444 -7.72 -15.99 22.28
C ASN A 444 -6.97 -14.78 22.87
N ALA A 445 -7.64 -13.62 22.92
CA ALA A 445 -7.11 -12.43 23.55
C ALA A 445 -7.13 -12.58 25.08
N GLU A 446 -6.18 -11.93 25.75
CA GLU A 446 -6.07 -11.92 27.20
C GLU A 446 -6.02 -10.49 27.75
N VAL A 447 -6.38 -10.36 29.02
CA VAL A 447 -6.17 -9.11 29.76
C VAL A 447 -4.67 -8.97 30.01
N ASP A 448 -4.11 -7.80 29.71
CA ASP A 448 -2.73 -7.50 30.11
C ASP A 448 -2.68 -7.20 31.62
N GLU A 449 -2.51 -8.26 32.40
CA GLU A 449 -2.46 -8.18 33.87
C GLU A 449 -1.28 -7.36 34.38
N ASP A 450 -0.15 -7.34 33.66
CA ASP A 450 1.00 -6.53 34.04
C ASP A 450 0.70 -5.03 33.84
N PHE A 451 -0.02 -4.67 32.78
CA PHE A 451 -0.46 -3.29 32.57
C PHE A 451 -1.42 -2.82 33.66
N VAL A 452 -2.41 -3.64 34.03
CA VAL A 452 -3.33 -3.32 35.12
C VAL A 452 -2.55 -3.15 36.43
N ASN A 453 -1.62 -4.06 36.74
CA ASN A 453 -0.74 -3.93 37.89
C ASN A 453 0.09 -2.63 37.85
N ALA A 454 0.60 -2.21 36.69
CA ALA A 454 1.30 -0.93 36.57
C ALA A 454 0.40 0.26 36.91
N LEU A 455 -0.86 0.26 36.45
CA LEU A 455 -1.82 1.30 36.82
C LEU A 455 -2.15 1.32 38.31
N GLU A 456 -2.13 0.16 38.99
CA GLU A 456 -2.33 0.04 40.44
C GLU A 456 -1.20 0.67 41.27
N TYR A 457 0.03 0.75 40.72
CA TYR A 457 1.11 1.55 41.33
C TYR A 457 0.89 3.07 41.18
N GLY A 458 0.01 3.47 40.26
CA GLY A 458 -0.43 4.84 40.06
C GLY A 458 0.17 5.47 38.80
N MET A 459 -0.68 5.68 37.80
CA MET A 459 -0.37 6.53 36.65
C MET A 459 -0.94 7.95 36.89
N PRO A 460 -0.13 9.02 36.77
CA PRO A 460 -0.65 10.39 36.84
C PRO A 460 -1.70 10.65 35.74
N PRO A 461 -2.56 11.68 35.89
CA PRO A 461 -3.33 12.20 34.76
C PRO A 461 -2.39 12.43 33.58
N THR A 462 -2.74 11.97 32.38
CA THR A 462 -1.82 11.94 31.23
C THR A 462 -2.63 12.23 29.98
N GLY A 463 -2.04 12.93 29.01
CA GLY A 463 -2.57 13.04 27.66
C GLY A 463 -1.68 12.24 26.72
N GLY A 464 -2.28 11.40 25.88
CA GLY A 464 -1.58 10.65 24.85
C GLY A 464 -2.02 11.00 23.45
N LEU A 465 -1.12 10.75 22.50
CA LEU A 465 -1.31 10.94 21.06
C LEU A 465 -0.65 9.78 20.34
N GLY A 466 -1.36 9.17 19.39
CA GLY A 466 -0.79 8.36 18.33
C GLY A 466 -1.15 8.91 16.96
N PHE A 467 -0.18 9.04 16.06
CA PHE A 467 -0.46 9.45 14.68
C PHE A 467 0.36 8.67 13.65
N GLY A 468 -0.22 8.54 12.45
CA GLY A 468 0.41 7.85 11.34
C GLY A 468 1.47 8.73 10.66
N LEU A 469 2.75 8.44 10.89
CA LEU A 469 3.84 9.19 10.27
C LEU A 469 3.83 9.05 8.74
N ASP A 470 3.43 7.88 8.24
CA ASP A 470 3.31 7.65 6.80
C ASP A 470 2.23 8.55 6.17
N ARG A 471 1.07 8.70 6.82
CA ARG A 471 0.00 9.61 6.36
C ARG A 471 0.45 11.06 6.41
N MET A 472 1.17 11.49 7.45
CA MET A 472 1.80 12.82 7.48
C MET A 472 2.76 13.02 6.30
N VAL A 473 3.59 12.03 5.98
CA VAL A 473 4.50 12.12 4.83
C VAL A 473 3.69 12.22 3.54
N MET A 474 2.64 11.41 3.35
CA MET A 474 1.76 11.50 2.17
C MET A 474 1.23 12.91 1.95
N LEU A 475 0.70 13.53 3.01
CA LEU A 475 0.19 14.90 2.99
C LEU A 475 1.29 15.90 2.57
N MET A 476 2.47 15.82 3.19
CA MET A 476 3.57 16.77 2.97
C MET A 476 4.32 16.55 1.64
N THR A 477 4.13 15.41 0.99
CA THR A 477 4.77 15.07 -0.29
C THR A 477 3.79 14.94 -1.45
N ASP A 478 2.53 15.34 -1.27
CA ASP A 478 1.48 15.24 -2.30
C ASP A 478 1.39 13.82 -2.90
N SER A 479 1.44 12.81 -2.03
CA SER A 479 1.48 11.40 -2.44
C SER A 479 0.13 10.74 -2.23
N ALA A 480 -0.48 10.26 -3.31
CA ALA A 480 -1.84 9.76 -3.30
C ALA A 480 -2.01 8.40 -2.60
N THR A 481 -0.92 7.64 -2.45
CA THR A 481 -0.94 6.35 -1.75
C THR A 481 0.25 6.19 -0.80
N ILE A 482 0.04 5.47 0.31
CA ILE A 482 1.07 5.08 1.27
C ILE A 482 2.24 4.35 0.59
N ARG A 483 1.98 3.66 -0.53
CA ARG A 483 3.02 2.95 -1.30
C ARG A 483 4.04 3.89 -1.94
N ASP A 484 3.70 5.15 -2.14
CA ASP A 484 4.64 6.16 -2.67
C ASP A 484 5.60 6.68 -1.60
N VAL A 485 5.25 6.52 -0.32
CA VAL A 485 6.05 6.98 0.82
C VAL A 485 6.72 5.85 1.59
N LEU A 486 6.56 4.60 1.11
CA LEU A 486 7.28 3.41 1.58
C LEU A 486 8.27 2.95 0.51
N LEU A 487 9.55 2.79 0.88
CA LEU A 487 10.57 2.32 -0.06
C LEU A 487 10.21 0.95 -0.62
N PHE A 488 9.77 0.05 0.25
CA PHE A 488 9.38 -1.31 -0.09
C PHE A 488 8.03 -1.63 0.55
N PRO A 489 6.91 -1.20 -0.06
CA PRO A 489 5.59 -1.55 0.45
C PRO A 489 5.34 -3.06 0.31
N THR A 490 4.43 -3.60 1.11
CA THR A 490 4.06 -5.01 1.01
C THR A 490 3.33 -5.25 -0.31
N MET A 491 3.78 -6.25 -1.07
CA MET A 491 3.22 -6.62 -2.36
C MET A 491 2.72 -8.05 -2.33
N LYS A 492 1.61 -8.33 -3.04
CA LYS A 492 1.20 -9.72 -3.29
C LYS A 492 2.32 -10.47 -4.03
N PRO A 493 2.70 -11.70 -3.62
CA PRO A 493 3.69 -12.50 -4.34
C PRO A 493 3.28 -12.72 -5.80
N LEU A 494 4.24 -12.74 -6.74
CA LEU A 494 3.96 -12.93 -8.17
C LEU A 494 3.40 -14.33 -8.49
N ASP A 495 3.75 -15.33 -7.69
CA ASP A 495 3.29 -16.71 -7.82
C ASP A 495 2.27 -17.08 -6.75
N SER A 496 1.56 -16.11 -6.14
CA SER A 496 0.63 -16.39 -5.03
C SER A 496 -0.40 -17.47 -5.40
N ASP A 497 -0.84 -17.50 -6.65
CA ASP A 497 -1.85 -18.46 -7.12
C ASP A 497 -1.27 -19.87 -7.28
N LYS A 498 0.02 -19.99 -7.64
CA LYS A 498 0.74 -21.28 -7.71
C LYS A 498 1.19 -21.77 -6.33
N LYS A 499 1.68 -20.86 -5.48
CA LYS A 499 2.13 -21.21 -4.12
C LYS A 499 1.00 -21.49 -3.16
N ALA A 500 -0.18 -20.88 -3.34
CA ALA A 500 -1.37 -21.26 -2.59
C ALA A 500 -1.78 -22.71 -2.91
N ALA A 501 -1.66 -23.15 -4.17
CA ALA A 501 -1.86 -24.53 -4.57
C ALA A 501 -0.80 -25.48 -3.97
N ASP A 502 0.48 -25.08 -3.95
CA ASP A 502 1.56 -25.91 -3.39
C ASP A 502 1.58 -25.95 -1.84
N ALA A 503 1.21 -24.85 -1.17
CA ALA A 503 1.14 -24.77 0.29
C ALA A 503 -0.05 -25.56 0.85
N ALA A 504 -1.15 -25.65 0.10
CA ALA A 504 -2.26 -26.56 0.40
C ALA A 504 -1.85 -28.04 0.31
N GLN A 505 -0.80 -28.37 -0.46
CA GLN A 505 -0.29 -29.73 -0.61
C GLN A 505 0.83 -30.11 0.39
N ASN A 506 1.49 -29.15 1.05
CA ASN A 506 2.70 -29.42 1.85
C ASN A 506 2.73 -28.74 3.24
N ALA A 507 1.59 -28.38 3.82
CA ALA A 507 1.55 -27.91 5.20
C ALA A 507 1.95 -29.04 6.19
N PRO A 508 2.92 -28.84 7.10
CA PRO A 508 3.19 -29.80 8.16
C PRO A 508 2.04 -29.81 9.18
N GLU A 509 1.61 -31.00 9.60
CA GLU A 509 0.71 -31.19 10.73
C GLU A 509 1.37 -30.69 12.03
N ALA A 510 1.12 -29.43 12.41
CA ALA A 510 1.27 -28.99 13.79
C ALA A 510 -0.03 -29.32 14.53
N ALA A 511 0.08 -30.20 15.53
CA ALA A 511 -1.03 -30.76 16.28
C ALA A 511 -1.91 -29.70 16.96
N ALA A 512 -3.21 -29.70 16.63
CA ALA A 512 -4.30 -29.17 17.44
C ALA A 512 -5.40 -30.25 17.55
N PRO A 513 -6.16 -30.32 18.67
CA PRO A 513 -7.03 -31.47 18.96
C PRO A 513 -8.30 -31.48 18.10
N ALA A 514 -8.76 -32.69 17.82
CA ALA A 514 -9.88 -33.01 16.95
C ALA A 514 -11.23 -32.45 17.43
N GLU A 515 -11.95 -31.80 16.52
CA GLU A 515 -13.42 -31.70 16.53
C GLU A 515 -13.96 -31.86 15.10
N GLU A 516 -15.15 -32.46 15.02
CA GLU A 516 -15.67 -33.26 13.90
C GLU A 516 -15.87 -32.50 12.58
N ALA A 517 -15.19 -32.94 11.52
CA ALA A 517 -15.35 -32.44 10.16
C ALA A 517 -16.63 -32.97 9.51
N LYS A 518 -17.54 -32.06 9.13
CA LYS A 518 -18.49 -32.29 8.04
C LYS A 518 -17.72 -32.32 6.72
N ALA A 519 -18.02 -33.32 5.89
CA ALA A 519 -17.38 -33.54 4.61
C ALA A 519 -17.53 -32.32 3.67
N GLU A 520 -16.45 -31.58 3.49
CA GLU A 520 -16.25 -30.67 2.36
C GLU A 520 -15.56 -31.44 1.24
N VAL A 521 -16.15 -31.38 0.05
CA VAL A 521 -15.57 -31.97 -1.17
C VAL A 521 -14.41 -31.06 -1.60
N THR A 522 -13.18 -31.52 -1.38
CA THR A 522 -11.97 -30.89 -1.94
C THR A 522 -12.03 -30.92 -3.47
N PRO A 523 -11.89 -29.79 -4.18
CA PRO A 523 -11.74 -29.80 -5.63
C PRO A 523 -10.37 -30.37 -6.00
N GLU A 524 -10.34 -31.26 -6.98
CA GLU A 524 -9.09 -31.80 -7.53
C GLU A 524 -8.25 -30.65 -8.15
N PRO A 525 -6.91 -30.66 -7.99
CA PRO A 525 -6.04 -29.68 -8.62
C PRO A 525 -6.13 -29.80 -10.15
N ILE A 526 -6.55 -28.73 -10.81
CA ILE A 526 -6.72 -28.67 -12.27
C ILE A 526 -5.34 -28.46 -12.92
N ASP A 527 -4.94 -29.38 -13.79
CA ASP A 527 -3.68 -29.33 -14.54
C ASP A 527 -3.89 -28.62 -15.90
N PHE A 528 -3.29 -27.44 -16.06
CA PHE A 528 -3.39 -26.65 -17.30
C PHE A 528 -2.24 -26.91 -18.29
N SER A 529 -1.37 -27.89 -18.05
CA SER A 529 -0.17 -28.14 -18.85
C SER A 529 -0.44 -28.47 -20.32
N ASN A 530 -1.66 -28.92 -20.64
CA ASN A 530 -2.10 -29.29 -21.99
C ASN A 530 -3.10 -28.31 -22.62
N VAL A 531 -3.28 -27.12 -22.02
CA VAL A 531 -4.22 -26.10 -22.52
C VAL A 531 -3.55 -25.20 -23.57
N GLN A 532 -4.15 -25.10 -24.75
CA GLN A 532 -3.77 -24.14 -25.79
C GLN A 532 -4.69 -22.91 -25.73
N ILE A 533 -4.09 -21.73 -25.53
CA ILE A 533 -4.79 -20.44 -25.51
C ILE A 533 -4.69 -19.80 -26.91
N GLU A 534 -5.80 -19.31 -27.44
CA GLU A 534 -5.81 -18.63 -28.74
C GLU A 534 -4.97 -17.33 -28.72
N PRO A 535 -4.29 -16.98 -29.82
CA PRO A 535 -3.59 -15.71 -29.94
C PRO A 535 -4.53 -14.53 -29.72
N LEU A 536 -4.03 -13.49 -29.05
CA LEU A 536 -4.78 -12.25 -28.90
C LEU A 536 -5.13 -11.66 -30.27
N PHE A 537 -6.31 -11.06 -30.38
CA PHE A 537 -6.72 -10.32 -31.57
C PHE A 537 -5.67 -9.27 -31.93
N THR A 538 -5.32 -9.18 -33.22
CA THR A 538 -4.33 -8.23 -33.73
C THR A 538 -4.88 -6.80 -33.81
N ASP A 539 -6.20 -6.66 -33.89
CA ASP A 539 -6.90 -5.38 -33.97
C ASP A 539 -7.28 -4.92 -32.56
N TYR A 540 -6.88 -3.70 -32.20
CA TYR A 540 -7.30 -3.07 -30.96
C TYR A 540 -8.73 -2.53 -31.08
N VAL A 541 -9.56 -2.79 -30.08
CA VAL A 541 -10.87 -2.12 -29.92
C VAL A 541 -10.62 -0.78 -29.25
N ASP A 542 -11.09 0.31 -29.85
CA ASP A 542 -10.99 1.63 -29.23
C ASP A 542 -11.98 1.78 -28.05
N PHE A 543 -11.66 2.69 -27.14
CA PHE A 543 -12.41 2.88 -25.90
C PHE A 543 -13.86 3.32 -26.14
N ASP A 544 -14.13 4.13 -27.16
CA ASP A 544 -15.49 4.59 -27.48
C ASP A 544 -16.34 3.42 -28.00
N THR A 545 -15.77 2.53 -28.80
CA THR A 545 -16.42 1.30 -29.26
C THR A 545 -16.68 0.33 -28.10
N PHE A 546 -15.70 0.10 -27.22
CA PHE A 546 -15.86 -0.81 -26.09
C PHE A 546 -16.88 -0.29 -25.07
N SER A 547 -16.79 0.99 -24.69
CA SER A 547 -17.66 1.62 -23.68
C SER A 547 -19.14 1.68 -24.09
N LYS A 548 -19.44 1.53 -25.38
CA LYS A 548 -20.81 1.38 -25.90
C LYS A 548 -21.41 -0.01 -25.69
N SER A 549 -20.63 -1.03 -25.31
CA SER A 549 -21.15 -2.37 -25.03
C SER A 549 -21.71 -2.45 -23.61
N ASP A 550 -22.95 -2.92 -23.46
CA ASP A 550 -23.61 -2.98 -22.15
C ASP A 550 -23.60 -4.41 -21.57
N PHE A 551 -22.60 -4.68 -20.74
CA PHE A 551 -22.42 -5.94 -20.03
C PHE A 551 -23.18 -5.93 -18.70
N ARG A 552 -24.02 -6.95 -18.49
CA ARG A 552 -24.85 -7.10 -17.29
C ARG A 552 -24.74 -8.49 -16.70
N ALA A 553 -24.81 -8.56 -15.37
CA ALA A 553 -25.17 -9.79 -14.69
C ALA A 553 -26.65 -10.07 -14.94
N VAL A 554 -26.97 -11.27 -15.44
CA VAL A 554 -28.32 -11.70 -15.79
C VAL A 554 -28.66 -13.00 -15.07
N LYS A 555 -29.87 -13.10 -14.52
CA LYS A 555 -30.33 -14.31 -13.83
C LYS A 555 -31.09 -15.21 -14.79
N VAL A 556 -30.74 -16.50 -14.83
CA VAL A 556 -31.43 -17.47 -15.67
C VAL A 556 -32.75 -17.88 -15.02
N LYS A 557 -33.87 -17.40 -15.58
CA LYS A 557 -35.22 -17.77 -15.13
C LYS A 557 -35.64 -19.12 -15.70
N GLU A 558 -35.41 -19.32 -17.00
CA GLU A 558 -35.71 -20.57 -17.70
C GLU A 558 -34.61 -20.88 -18.71
N CYS A 559 -34.32 -22.16 -18.91
CA CYS A 559 -33.43 -22.65 -19.96
C CYS A 559 -34.05 -23.91 -20.58
N GLU A 560 -34.14 -23.96 -21.91
CA GLU A 560 -34.67 -25.12 -22.63
C GLU A 560 -33.90 -25.41 -23.92
N ALA A 561 -33.80 -26.70 -24.29
CA ALA A 561 -33.21 -27.11 -25.56
C ALA A 561 -34.11 -26.71 -26.75
N VAL A 562 -33.53 -26.14 -27.80
CA VAL A 562 -34.28 -25.73 -28.99
C VAL A 562 -34.63 -26.94 -29.85
N LYS A 563 -35.91 -27.32 -29.93
CA LYS A 563 -36.43 -28.55 -30.59
C LYS A 563 -35.90 -28.87 -32.01
N LYS A 564 -35.39 -27.90 -32.76
CA LYS A 564 -34.86 -28.07 -34.12
C LYS A 564 -33.33 -27.90 -34.23
N SER A 565 -32.62 -27.76 -33.11
CA SER A 565 -31.18 -27.62 -33.06
C SER A 565 -30.60 -28.56 -32.01
N LYS A 566 -29.51 -29.25 -32.36
CA LYS A 566 -28.75 -30.05 -31.39
C LYS A 566 -27.77 -29.20 -30.58
N LYS A 567 -27.52 -27.95 -30.96
CA LYS A 567 -26.47 -27.09 -30.39
C LYS A 567 -26.99 -25.92 -29.57
N LEU A 568 -28.28 -25.58 -29.67
CA LEU A 568 -28.81 -24.34 -29.10
C LEU A 568 -29.64 -24.59 -27.85
N LEU A 569 -29.29 -23.85 -26.80
CA LEU A 569 -30.14 -23.60 -25.65
C LEU A 569 -30.83 -22.24 -25.79
N LYS A 570 -32.08 -22.15 -25.37
CA LYS A 570 -32.85 -20.91 -25.28
C LYS A 570 -32.96 -20.53 -23.81
N PHE A 571 -32.48 -19.33 -23.49
CA PHE A 571 -32.53 -18.73 -22.17
C PHE A 571 -33.64 -17.70 -22.10
N VAL A 572 -34.37 -17.69 -21.00
CA VAL A 572 -35.19 -16.56 -20.55
C VAL A 572 -34.49 -15.98 -19.32
N LEU A 573 -34.10 -14.72 -19.41
CA LEU A 573 -33.17 -14.07 -18.50
C LEU A 573 -33.82 -12.84 -17.85
N ASP A 574 -33.50 -12.63 -16.58
CA ASP A 574 -33.71 -11.36 -15.88
C ASP A 574 -32.46 -10.48 -16.01
N ASP A 575 -32.58 -9.35 -16.68
CA ASP A 575 -31.51 -8.36 -16.83
C ASP A 575 -31.74 -7.11 -15.96
N GLY A 576 -32.67 -7.17 -15.01
CA GLY A 576 -33.01 -6.06 -14.11
C GLY A 576 -33.88 -4.96 -14.73
N THR A 577 -34.27 -5.08 -16.01
CA THR A 577 -35.15 -4.10 -16.67
C THR A 577 -36.63 -4.30 -16.38
N GLY A 578 -37.00 -5.44 -15.78
CA GLY A 578 -38.39 -5.83 -15.52
C GLY A 578 -39.08 -6.53 -16.69
N GLU A 579 -38.42 -6.68 -17.84
CA GLU A 579 -38.86 -7.50 -18.98
C GLU A 579 -37.99 -8.75 -19.11
N ASP A 580 -38.59 -9.84 -19.61
CA ASP A 580 -37.85 -11.08 -19.84
C ASP A 580 -37.04 -11.00 -21.14
N ARG A 581 -35.72 -11.18 -21.04
CA ARG A 581 -34.82 -11.19 -22.19
C ARG A 581 -34.59 -12.61 -22.70
N VAL A 582 -34.76 -12.81 -24.01
CA VAL A 582 -34.49 -14.09 -24.67
C VAL A 582 -33.12 -14.07 -25.35
N ILE A 583 -32.26 -15.03 -25.02
CA ILE A 583 -30.96 -15.26 -25.68
C ILE A 583 -30.84 -16.71 -26.11
N LEU A 584 -30.35 -16.96 -27.33
CA LEU A 584 -30.02 -18.28 -27.82
C LEU A 584 -28.50 -18.47 -27.78
N SER A 585 -28.03 -19.50 -27.09
CA SER A 585 -26.59 -19.79 -26.96
C SER A 585 -26.25 -21.18 -27.49
N GLY A 586 -25.10 -21.28 -28.16
CA GLY A 586 -24.59 -22.50 -28.82
C GLY A 586 -23.95 -23.52 -27.90
N ILE A 587 -24.37 -23.58 -26.63
CA ILE A 587 -23.64 -24.29 -25.57
C ILE A 587 -24.30 -25.60 -25.13
N HIS A 588 -25.29 -26.09 -25.88
CA HIS A 588 -26.02 -27.31 -25.51
C HIS A 588 -25.16 -28.57 -25.49
N GLU A 589 -24.03 -28.59 -26.21
CA GLU A 589 -23.07 -29.71 -26.17
C GLU A 589 -22.27 -29.74 -24.85
N TYR A 590 -22.37 -28.70 -24.00
CA TYR A 590 -21.56 -28.52 -22.79
C TYR A 590 -22.38 -28.45 -21.49
N TYR A 591 -23.66 -28.10 -21.55
CA TYR A 591 -24.51 -27.91 -20.38
C TYR A 591 -25.91 -28.47 -20.62
N GLU A 592 -26.46 -29.11 -19.59
CA GLU A 592 -27.88 -29.48 -19.58
C GLU A 592 -28.73 -28.28 -19.11
N PRO A 593 -29.94 -28.07 -19.67
CA PRO A 593 -30.75 -26.90 -19.35
C PRO A 593 -31.02 -26.72 -17.84
N GLU A 594 -31.24 -27.80 -17.10
CA GLU A 594 -31.58 -27.79 -15.68
C GLU A 594 -30.43 -27.30 -14.79
N GLU A 595 -29.19 -27.43 -15.24
CA GLU A 595 -27.99 -27.00 -14.49
C GLU A 595 -27.83 -25.47 -14.49
N LEU A 596 -28.47 -24.80 -15.45
CA LEU A 596 -28.32 -23.37 -15.69
C LEU A 596 -29.43 -22.54 -15.05
N VAL A 597 -30.58 -23.14 -14.76
CA VAL A 597 -31.71 -22.42 -14.14
C VAL A 597 -31.33 -21.95 -12.74
N GLY A 598 -31.58 -20.67 -12.46
CA GLY A 598 -31.26 -20.02 -11.18
C GLY A 598 -29.83 -19.46 -11.11
N LYS A 599 -28.96 -19.78 -12.07
CA LYS A 599 -27.59 -19.26 -12.12
C LYS A 599 -27.53 -17.81 -12.58
N THR A 600 -26.53 -17.09 -12.09
CA THR A 600 -26.21 -15.74 -12.53
C THR A 600 -25.08 -15.77 -13.56
N CYS A 601 -25.36 -15.31 -14.77
CA CYS A 601 -24.43 -15.30 -15.91
C CYS A 601 -24.08 -13.88 -16.33
N ILE A 602 -23.07 -13.73 -17.19
CA ILE A 602 -22.75 -12.43 -17.82
C ILE A 602 -23.25 -12.40 -19.26
N ALA A 603 -23.93 -11.31 -19.63
CA ALA A 603 -24.41 -11.09 -21.00
C ALA A 603 -24.16 -9.67 -21.50
N ILE A 604 -23.93 -9.54 -22.81
CA ILE A 604 -24.08 -8.26 -23.52
C ILE A 604 -25.55 -8.10 -23.88
N THR A 605 -26.17 -7.03 -23.39
CA THR A 605 -27.63 -6.85 -23.43
C THR A 605 -28.10 -5.86 -24.50
N ASN A 606 -27.21 -5.06 -25.08
CA ASN A 606 -27.54 -4.03 -26.05
C ASN A 606 -27.15 -4.36 -27.50
N LEU A 607 -27.00 -5.65 -27.83
CA LEU A 607 -26.84 -6.10 -29.21
C LEU A 607 -28.19 -6.07 -29.95
N PRO A 608 -28.22 -5.73 -31.26
CA PRO A 608 -29.43 -5.79 -32.05
C PRO A 608 -29.95 -7.24 -32.14
N PRO A 609 -31.27 -7.47 -32.08
CA PRO A 609 -31.84 -8.81 -32.14
C PRO A 609 -31.41 -9.58 -33.40
N ARG A 610 -30.92 -10.80 -33.22
CA ARG A 610 -30.53 -11.70 -34.31
C ARG A 610 -31.49 -12.88 -34.40
N LYS A 611 -32.16 -13.04 -35.54
CA LYS A 611 -33.02 -14.20 -35.80
C LYS A 611 -32.20 -15.48 -35.90
N MET A 612 -32.46 -16.42 -35.00
CA MET A 612 -31.86 -17.75 -35.01
C MET A 612 -32.98 -18.77 -34.86
N MET A 613 -33.11 -19.67 -35.86
CA MET A 613 -34.15 -20.71 -35.87
C MET A 613 -35.59 -20.19 -35.71
N GLY A 614 -35.85 -18.94 -36.10
CA GLY A 614 -37.16 -18.29 -36.00
C GLY A 614 -37.46 -17.60 -34.66
N ILE A 615 -36.49 -17.55 -33.74
CA ILE A 615 -36.56 -16.85 -32.46
C ILE A 615 -35.57 -15.68 -32.49
N ASP A 616 -35.95 -14.53 -31.93
CA ASP A 616 -35.09 -13.36 -31.82
C ASP A 616 -34.16 -13.53 -30.60
N SER A 617 -32.84 -13.62 -30.85
CA SER A 617 -31.82 -13.60 -29.79
C SER A 617 -31.43 -12.15 -29.50
N CYS A 618 -31.81 -11.64 -28.33
CA CYS A 618 -31.67 -10.24 -27.95
C CYS A 618 -30.46 -10.02 -27.02
N GLY A 619 -29.28 -10.49 -27.44
CA GLY A 619 -28.05 -10.40 -26.65
C GLY A 619 -27.11 -11.57 -26.89
N MET A 620 -26.03 -11.61 -26.12
CA MET A 620 -25.03 -12.68 -26.16
C MET A 620 -24.55 -13.01 -24.74
N LEU A 621 -24.58 -14.27 -24.36
CA LEU A 621 -23.95 -14.77 -23.12
C LEU A 621 -22.44 -14.90 -23.32
N ILE A 622 -21.67 -14.64 -22.27
CA ILE A 622 -20.20 -14.70 -22.30
C ILE A 622 -19.70 -16.04 -21.80
N SER A 623 -18.90 -16.70 -22.61
CA SER A 623 -18.24 -17.97 -22.28
C SER A 623 -16.75 -17.88 -22.55
N ALA A 624 -15.95 -18.55 -21.73
CA ALA A 624 -14.53 -18.80 -22.00
C ALA A 624 -14.40 -20.12 -22.77
N VAL A 625 -13.62 -20.11 -23.84
CA VAL A 625 -13.31 -21.30 -24.64
C VAL A 625 -11.80 -21.55 -24.57
N HIS A 626 -11.41 -22.80 -24.42
CA HIS A 626 -10.02 -23.22 -24.53
C HIS A 626 -9.93 -24.61 -25.16
N HIS A 627 -8.76 -24.97 -25.69
CA HIS A 627 -8.50 -26.33 -26.15
C HIS A 627 -7.67 -27.08 -25.11
N GLU A 628 -8.12 -28.27 -24.72
CA GLU A 628 -7.38 -29.18 -23.85
C GLU A 628 -7.31 -30.54 -24.53
N ASN A 629 -6.10 -31.08 -24.73
CA ASN A 629 -5.88 -32.37 -25.43
C ASN A 629 -6.55 -32.46 -26.82
N ASP A 630 -6.49 -31.38 -27.61
CA ASP A 630 -7.13 -31.24 -28.93
C ASP A 630 -8.68 -31.31 -28.92
N GLU A 631 -9.32 -31.18 -27.75
CA GLU A 631 -10.78 -31.02 -27.60
C GLU A 631 -11.14 -29.58 -27.17
N GLU A 632 -12.15 -28.99 -27.82
CA GLU A 632 -12.67 -27.68 -27.44
C GLU A 632 -13.53 -27.79 -26.17
N ARG A 633 -13.12 -27.07 -25.12
CA ARG A 633 -13.83 -26.96 -23.85
C ARG A 633 -14.42 -25.55 -23.71
N LEU A 634 -15.66 -25.48 -23.25
CA LEU A 634 -16.38 -24.22 -23.06
C LEU A 634 -16.87 -24.11 -21.62
N HIS A 635 -16.61 -22.95 -21.02
CA HIS A 635 -17.09 -22.57 -19.69
C HIS A 635 -17.96 -21.33 -19.79
N LEU A 636 -19.25 -21.46 -19.51
CA LEU A 636 -20.14 -20.31 -19.39
C LEU A 636 -19.72 -19.50 -18.15
N LEU A 637 -19.57 -18.17 -18.30
CA LEU A 637 -19.13 -17.32 -17.21
C LEU A 637 -20.28 -17.09 -16.22
N MET A 638 -20.33 -17.94 -15.20
CA MET A 638 -21.25 -17.83 -14.07
C MET A 638 -20.55 -17.10 -12.93
N VAL A 639 -21.25 -16.15 -12.31
CA VAL A 639 -20.78 -15.35 -11.19
C VAL A 639 -21.61 -15.65 -9.94
N ASP A 640 -21.22 -15.09 -8.80
CA ASP A 640 -21.92 -15.29 -7.53
C ASP A 640 -23.43 -14.98 -7.66
N ASP A 641 -24.27 -15.91 -7.20
CA ASP A 641 -25.72 -15.83 -7.32
C ASP A 641 -26.35 -14.70 -6.45
N HIS A 642 -25.60 -14.14 -5.50
CA HIS A 642 -25.99 -12.97 -4.71
C HIS A 642 -25.90 -11.65 -5.50
N ILE A 643 -25.23 -11.63 -6.65
CA ILE A 643 -25.18 -10.44 -7.50
C ILE A 643 -26.58 -10.16 -8.07
N PRO A 644 -27.12 -8.93 -7.93
CA PRO A 644 -28.46 -8.61 -8.41
C PRO A 644 -28.53 -8.59 -9.94
N ALA A 645 -29.67 -9.03 -10.50
CA ALA A 645 -29.95 -8.93 -11.93
C ALA A 645 -29.84 -7.47 -12.39
N GLY A 646 -29.15 -7.24 -13.52
CA GLY A 646 -28.92 -5.91 -14.08
C GLY A 646 -27.72 -5.15 -13.52
N ALA A 647 -26.96 -5.74 -12.59
CA ALA A 647 -25.67 -5.18 -12.16
C ALA A 647 -24.76 -4.97 -13.37
N LYS A 648 -24.21 -3.76 -13.49
CA LYS A 648 -23.35 -3.35 -14.60
C LYS A 648 -21.92 -3.83 -14.36
N LEU A 649 -21.29 -4.36 -15.41
CA LEU A 649 -19.85 -4.63 -15.41
C LEU A 649 -19.11 -3.44 -16.01
N TYR A 650 -18.08 -2.95 -15.32
CA TYR A 650 -17.25 -1.82 -15.72
C TYR A 650 -15.92 -2.26 -16.31
#